data_AF-A0A919PTB2-F1
#
_entry.id   AF-A0A919PTB2-F1
#
_cell.length_a   1.000
_cell.length_b   1.000
_cell.length_c   1.000
_cell.angle_alpha   90.00
_cell.angle_beta   90.00
_cell.angle_gamma   90.00
#
_symmetry.space_group_name_H-M   'P 1'
#
loop_
_entity.id
_entity.type
_entity.pdbx_description
1 polymer ?
#
loop_
_entity_poly.entity_id
_entity_poly.type
_entity_poly.pdbx_seq_one_letter_code
_entity_poly.pdbx_strand_id
1 'polypeptide(L)'
;MTGDALRLQVLGPLRVWRDGVELDVGPRQQAYLLALLLARVGNPVSTSELIGLIWGDDAPTSALNVIQKYVGALRRLLEPEVPARETGSYLHRRGNAYLFVGGPGTLDLLAFRELVSAAGAALAQDQHERALQHYLDALGLWQGPVADGFIHETAAMAVFAALDDEFRAACTAAADLAVVAGRPERVLPALQLATKTAPFHEPVLAGFVATLGAAGRQAEALAAFRAFRDRLADELGIDPGPALQAAYLRVLAQTPAAPPGAGPAPVRSLVGRAEELAVLRQAVEAALTGGTGLALVEGEPGAGKTRLVQEAAADAGRHGARVVWASCLEGDGTPAMWPWEQALTAVLDGLPASAREKWLASDLGSLVESRHDDGRPVASGGRAQFRLFELVVAVVGQAAADQPLLLVLDDLQWGDAASLQLFGHLAGRLPGRTAIIGALRNRAPVPGSDLSRVLADASRLPIHRRIRLGPLGLADATELIRRAAGHEPGAGTARTIYDRTAGNPFYVRELSRFLSDRGTLADASDQAGVPAGVRDVVRGRMVGLDDSARDLLQIAALIGRDVDLGLLARVAEADVAGCLERLEPLHALGLLEPRPEAPFSVRFAHDLVRESITETTAPQRVIRLHLRVADALEEQLADDDSVAERLAYHLWAAGPLADPVRTVEALKRAGRRATSKLAFAAADRHLETAAQLARTAGLPELELSALALLAIAPRRQAGFGGTTFDLLERAELLARQLGRDVQAAGLLFARLFGAYTFLEPDRAQLVRRLYEQGEASGNPVLRVYGRQAWGLHQWDTGNIGEAYRYFIDNDPALLHGDNSSRGETSVRSDVSGEWPGWRAVVTALHGDVETAGTMIDEWNGPTDPYGVATWAYYITIIASMAGDADWVMRTIERWMAMGTGRSAVQQEIYVRLNWFWARALTGDDPAGTAAEAEQLLAATLTDPPRWGIAYHNGLVAEMWLAAGRPDAAATALDRADRALEAHGQRYAEGLIRLLRARVLHAAGESLDVVRAATEEARDWSAGRATHLFARRAESFLRELR
;
A
#
# COMPACT_ATOMS: atom_id res chain seq x y z
N MET A 1 27.27 -17.41 75.49
CA MET A 1 26.71 -16.16 76.03
C MET A 1 25.69 -15.67 75.02
N THR A 2 24.44 -16.06 75.22
CA THR A 2 23.27 -15.66 74.42
C THR A 2 22.95 -14.22 74.80
N GLY A 3 23.39 -13.28 73.95
CA GLY A 3 23.24 -11.85 74.18
C GLY A 3 21.79 -11.40 74.03
N ASP A 4 21.37 -10.59 74.99
CA ASP A 4 20.14 -9.80 75.10
C ASP A 4 19.75 -9.19 73.73
N ALA A 5 18.83 -9.81 73.00
CA ALA A 5 18.56 -9.48 71.60
C ALA A 5 17.50 -8.38 71.50
N LEU A 6 17.95 -7.13 71.53
CA LEU A 6 17.12 -5.95 71.30
C LEU A 6 16.73 -5.84 69.82
N ARG A 7 15.43 -5.74 69.52
CA ARG A 7 14.89 -5.49 68.17
C ARG A 7 13.91 -4.32 68.18
N LEU A 8 14.06 -3.43 67.21
CA LEU A 8 13.27 -2.21 67.05
C LEU A 8 12.65 -2.21 65.65
N GLN A 9 11.37 -1.86 65.57
CA GLN A 9 10.63 -1.69 64.33
C GLN A 9 10.14 -0.26 64.22
N VAL A 10 10.44 0.40 63.10
CA VAL A 10 9.95 1.75 62.75
C VAL A 10 9.32 1.79 61.34
N LEU A 11 9.55 0.79 60.49
CA LEU A 11 8.98 0.67 59.14
C LEU A 11 7.52 0.16 59.18
N GLY A 12 6.66 0.94 59.84
CA GLY A 12 5.31 0.58 60.25
C GLY A 12 5.04 1.11 61.66
N PRO A 13 4.16 0.46 62.45
CA PRO A 13 3.94 0.88 63.84
C PRO A 13 5.22 0.69 64.67
N LEU A 14 5.53 1.67 65.53
CA LEU A 14 6.70 1.61 66.41
C LEU A 14 6.55 0.47 67.42
N ARG A 15 7.49 -0.48 67.40
CA ARG A 15 7.52 -1.60 68.34
C ARG A 15 8.94 -1.91 68.80
N VAL A 16 9.05 -2.39 70.04
CA VAL A 16 10.32 -2.67 70.70
C VAL A 16 10.23 -4.05 71.33
N TRP A 17 11.19 -4.93 71.03
CA TRP A 17 11.30 -6.24 71.65
C TRP A 17 12.65 -6.40 72.34
N ARG A 18 12.64 -7.12 73.44
CA ARG A 18 13.84 -7.63 74.11
C ARG A 18 13.65 -9.11 74.38
N ASP A 19 14.59 -9.93 73.96
CA ASP A 19 14.55 -11.39 74.13
C ASP A 19 13.23 -12.02 73.66
N GLY A 20 12.65 -11.45 72.60
CA GLY A 20 11.38 -11.89 72.01
C GLY A 20 10.12 -11.39 72.71
N VAL A 21 10.22 -10.64 73.81
CA VAL A 21 9.09 -10.03 74.52
C VAL A 21 8.90 -8.58 74.07
N GLU A 22 7.68 -8.24 73.65
CA GLU A 22 7.32 -6.87 73.27
C GLU A 22 7.23 -5.97 74.50
N LEU A 23 7.88 -4.81 74.45
CA LEU A 23 7.97 -3.84 75.53
C LEU A 23 7.04 -2.65 75.26
N ASP A 24 6.39 -2.16 76.31
CA ASP A 24 5.66 -0.89 76.26
C ASP A 24 6.65 0.28 76.25
N VAL A 25 6.64 1.05 75.16
CA VAL A 25 7.51 2.23 74.97
C VAL A 25 7.07 3.40 75.85
N GLY A 26 5.91 3.30 76.50
CA GLY A 26 5.39 4.28 77.43
C GLY A 26 4.55 5.36 76.75
N PRO A 27 4.45 6.57 77.36
CA PRO A 27 3.55 7.62 76.87
C PRO A 27 3.79 7.99 75.41
N ARG A 28 2.73 8.39 74.69
CA ARG A 28 2.75 8.70 73.25
C ARG A 28 3.90 9.63 72.83
N GLN A 29 4.20 10.70 73.58
CA GLN A 29 5.31 11.61 73.27
C GLN A 29 6.71 10.97 73.46
N GLN A 30 6.85 10.04 74.41
CA GLN A 30 8.09 9.29 74.60
C GLN A 30 8.33 8.32 73.43
N ALA A 31 7.27 7.61 73.02
CA ALA A 31 7.30 6.73 71.86
C ALA A 31 7.59 7.51 70.56
N TYR A 32 6.97 8.69 70.40
CA TYR A 32 7.21 9.57 69.26
C TYR A 32 8.65 10.09 69.20
N LEU A 33 9.23 10.49 70.34
CA LEU A 33 10.64 10.86 70.45
C LEU A 33 11.56 9.71 70.01
N LEU A 34 11.25 8.47 70.42
CA LEU A 34 12.00 7.30 69.97
C LEU A 34 11.90 7.13 68.45
N ALA A 35 10.70 7.20 67.87
CA ALA A 35 10.50 7.08 66.42
C ALA A 35 11.31 8.10 65.63
N LEU A 36 11.37 9.36 66.06
CA LEU A 36 12.19 10.41 65.43
C LEU A 36 13.69 10.08 65.48
N LEU A 37 14.18 9.58 66.63
CA LEU A 37 15.58 9.20 66.79
C LEU A 37 15.94 7.96 65.96
N LEU A 38 15.01 7.02 65.79
CA LEU A 38 15.18 5.86 64.91
C LEU A 38 15.16 6.25 63.43
N ALA A 39 14.24 7.13 63.02
CA ALA A 39 14.20 7.66 61.65
C ALA A 39 15.48 8.44 61.28
N ARG A 40 16.13 9.05 62.28
CA ARG A 40 17.42 9.74 62.16
C ARG A 40 18.61 8.89 62.63
N VAL A 41 18.50 7.56 62.64
CA VAL A 41 19.58 6.66 63.07
C VAL A 41 20.93 7.05 62.46
N GLY A 42 21.98 7.05 63.28
CA GLY A 42 23.33 7.46 62.86
C GLY A 42 23.58 8.97 62.79
N ASN A 43 22.53 9.81 62.85
CA ASN A 43 22.64 11.27 62.80
C ASN A 43 22.27 11.93 64.14
N PRO A 44 23.14 12.77 64.73
CA PRO A 44 22.82 13.48 65.97
C PRO A 44 21.69 14.51 65.75
N VAL A 45 20.60 14.40 66.51
CA VAL A 45 19.47 15.33 66.47
C VAL A 45 19.55 16.28 67.67
N SER A 46 19.62 17.58 67.42
CA SER A 46 19.78 18.57 68.50
C SER A 46 18.53 18.64 69.38
N THR A 47 18.68 19.01 70.65
CA THR A 47 17.53 19.13 71.55
C THR A 47 16.56 20.22 71.08
N SER A 48 17.06 21.32 70.50
CA SER A 48 16.23 22.35 69.85
C SER A 48 15.43 21.82 68.68
N GLU A 49 16.03 20.96 67.85
CA GLU A 49 15.36 20.33 66.71
C GLU A 49 14.31 19.31 67.17
N LEU A 50 14.62 18.48 68.17
CA LEU A 50 13.64 17.58 68.78
C LEU A 50 12.45 18.34 69.39
N ILE A 51 12.69 19.50 69.99
CA ILE A 51 11.61 20.36 70.50
C ILE A 51 10.73 20.82 69.33
N GLY A 52 11.33 21.34 68.26
CA GLY A 52 10.59 21.81 67.08
C GLY A 52 9.85 20.69 66.34
N LEU A 53 10.37 19.46 66.33
CA LEU A 53 9.71 18.31 65.67
C LEU A 53 8.58 17.69 66.51
N ILE A 54 8.60 17.85 67.84
CA ILE A 54 7.59 17.27 68.75
C ILE A 54 6.46 18.25 69.08
N TRP A 55 6.76 19.55 69.18
CA TRP A 55 5.80 20.57 69.63
C TRP A 55 5.67 21.79 68.70
N GLY A 56 6.50 21.93 67.66
CA GLY A 56 6.40 23.05 66.72
C GLY A 56 6.48 24.41 67.42
N ASP A 57 5.54 25.29 67.08
CA ASP A 57 5.42 26.63 67.69
C ASP A 57 4.80 26.60 69.10
N ASP A 58 4.21 25.47 69.52
CA ASP A 58 3.50 25.28 70.80
C ASP A 58 4.38 24.65 71.90
N ALA A 59 5.70 24.77 71.78
CA ALA A 59 6.66 24.19 72.72
C ALA A 59 6.51 24.75 74.16
N PRO A 60 6.28 23.91 75.19
CA PRO A 60 6.20 24.38 76.56
C PRO A 60 7.58 24.85 77.05
N THR A 61 7.60 25.80 77.98
CA THR A 61 8.85 26.26 78.63
C THR A 61 9.64 25.14 79.33
N SER A 62 8.98 24.01 79.60
CA SER A 62 9.56 22.80 80.19
C SER A 62 10.01 21.73 79.18
N ALA A 63 9.90 21.97 77.86
CA ALA A 63 10.14 20.98 76.80
C ALA A 63 11.53 20.31 76.90
N LEU A 64 12.58 21.08 77.22
CA LEU A 64 13.93 20.56 77.45
C LEU A 64 13.97 19.51 78.58
N ASN A 65 13.29 19.79 79.71
CA ASN A 65 13.22 18.87 80.85
C ASN A 65 12.40 17.61 80.50
N VAL A 66 11.35 17.77 79.68
CA VAL A 66 10.53 16.65 79.20
C VAL A 66 11.33 15.72 78.29
N ILE A 67 12.11 16.24 77.34
CA ILE A 67 13.01 15.43 76.49
C ILE A 67 14.02 14.67 77.36
N GLN A 68 14.68 15.34 78.30
CA GLN A 68 15.66 14.69 79.18
C GLN A 68 15.03 13.56 80.01
N LYS A 69 13.81 13.76 80.51
CA LYS A 69 13.03 12.75 81.21
C LYS A 69 12.73 11.54 80.31
N TYR A 70 12.23 11.77 79.09
CA TYR A 70 11.91 10.69 78.15
C TYR A 70 13.17 9.95 77.68
N VAL A 71 14.27 10.64 77.38
CA VAL A 71 15.56 9.99 77.06
C VAL A 71 16.05 9.11 78.21
N GLY A 72 15.93 9.58 79.45
CA GLY A 72 16.29 8.79 80.64
C GLY A 72 15.40 7.58 80.88
N ALA A 73 14.14 7.63 80.44
CA ALA A 73 13.20 6.50 80.47
C ALA A 73 13.49 5.51 79.34
N LEU A 74 13.72 6.00 78.12
CA LEU A 74 14.09 5.19 76.95
C LEU A 74 15.42 4.47 77.16
N ARG A 75 16.43 5.09 77.78
CA ARG A 75 17.68 4.39 78.12
C ARG A 75 17.45 3.20 79.05
N ARG A 76 16.62 3.36 80.07
CA ARG A 76 16.26 2.27 80.99
C ARG A 76 15.42 1.19 80.32
N LEU A 77 14.56 1.58 79.38
CA LEU A 77 13.77 0.64 78.59
C LEU A 77 14.66 -0.20 77.66
N LEU A 78 15.59 0.47 76.95
CA LEU A 78 16.49 -0.16 76.00
C LEU A 78 17.63 -0.91 76.69
N GLU A 79 18.03 -0.54 77.90
CA GLU A 79 19.15 -1.14 78.66
C GLU A 79 18.88 -1.07 80.19
N PRO A 80 18.07 -1.99 80.75
CA PRO A 80 17.66 -1.95 82.16
C PRO A 80 18.79 -2.27 83.14
N GLU A 81 19.81 -3.00 82.68
CA GLU A 81 21.00 -3.37 83.46
C GLU A 81 22.00 -2.21 83.61
N VAL A 82 21.82 -1.09 82.88
CA VAL A 82 22.72 0.07 82.95
C VAL A 82 22.38 0.92 84.19
N PRO A 83 23.37 1.20 85.08
CA PRO A 83 23.16 2.02 86.26
C PRO A 83 22.61 3.42 85.96
N ALA A 84 21.80 3.94 86.87
CA ALA A 84 21.24 5.29 86.73
C ALA A 84 22.36 6.34 86.56
N ARG A 85 22.32 7.07 85.43
CA ARG A 85 23.24 8.15 84.99
C ARG A 85 24.45 7.72 84.14
N GLU A 86 24.62 6.44 83.82
CA GLU A 86 25.60 6.01 82.81
C GLU A 86 25.06 6.18 81.37
N THR A 87 25.96 6.32 80.40
CA THR A 87 25.63 6.38 78.98
C THR A 87 25.42 4.97 78.44
N GLY A 88 24.18 4.63 78.09
CA GLY A 88 23.85 3.38 77.41
C GLY A 88 24.49 3.27 76.01
N SER A 89 24.57 2.04 75.49
CA SER A 89 25.18 1.69 74.20
C SER A 89 24.33 2.08 72.98
N TYR A 90 23.01 2.22 73.12
CA TYR A 90 22.12 2.55 71.99
C TYR A 90 21.81 4.04 71.84
N LEU A 91 21.64 4.78 72.96
CA LEU A 91 21.20 6.18 72.93
C LEU A 91 22.25 7.12 73.53
N HIS A 92 23.05 7.72 72.67
CA HIS A 92 24.19 8.58 73.02
C HIS A 92 23.78 10.04 73.15
N ARG A 93 24.45 10.78 74.05
CA ARG A 93 24.38 12.24 74.10
C ARG A 93 25.69 12.81 73.53
N ARG A 94 25.61 13.63 72.49
CA ARG A 94 26.74 14.37 71.91
C ARG A 94 26.48 15.87 72.03
N GLY A 95 27.11 16.51 73.01
CA GLY A 95 26.83 17.91 73.33
C GLY A 95 25.36 18.13 73.71
N ASN A 96 24.65 18.96 72.92
CA ASN A 96 23.22 19.23 73.09
C ASN A 96 22.33 18.39 72.15
N ALA A 97 22.85 17.31 71.56
CA ALA A 97 22.13 16.41 70.65
C ALA A 97 22.05 14.98 71.18
N TYR A 98 21.03 14.26 70.72
CA TYR A 98 20.86 12.82 70.97
C TYR A 98 21.04 12.05 69.67
N LEU A 99 21.68 10.89 69.78
CA LEU A 99 22.01 10.03 68.65
C LEU A 99 21.64 8.60 69.01
N PHE A 100 20.81 7.97 68.17
CA PHE A 100 20.61 6.53 68.23
C PHE A 100 21.66 5.82 67.38
N VAL A 101 22.31 4.80 67.95
CA VAL A 101 23.28 3.93 67.29
C VAL A 101 22.83 2.49 67.46
N GLY A 102 22.76 1.74 66.36
CA GLY A 102 22.41 0.33 66.34
C GLY A 102 22.90 -0.33 65.06
N GLY A 103 22.84 -1.66 64.98
CA GLY A 103 23.15 -2.42 63.78
C GLY A 103 21.89 -2.85 63.01
N PRO A 104 22.04 -3.46 61.82
CA PRO A 104 20.93 -4.01 61.04
C PRO A 104 20.19 -5.14 61.79
N GLY A 105 20.86 -5.85 62.70
CA GLY A 105 20.21 -6.82 63.59
C GLY A 105 19.34 -6.21 64.69
N THR A 106 19.45 -4.89 64.93
CA THR A 106 18.75 -4.17 66.00
C THR A 106 17.60 -3.32 65.46
N LEU A 107 17.74 -2.69 64.29
CA LEU A 107 16.74 -1.78 63.72
C LEU A 107 16.40 -2.18 62.27
N ASP A 108 15.12 -2.39 62.01
CA ASP A 108 14.57 -2.72 60.69
C ASP A 108 14.93 -1.72 59.58
N LEU A 109 14.96 -0.42 59.87
CA LEU A 109 15.39 0.62 58.91
C LEU A 109 16.83 0.42 58.42
N LEU A 110 17.74 -0.03 59.29
CA LEU A 110 19.12 -0.31 58.89
C LEU A 110 19.21 -1.60 58.07
N ALA A 111 18.45 -2.64 58.45
CA ALA A 111 18.35 -3.87 57.66
C ALA A 111 17.78 -3.60 56.26
N PHE A 112 16.76 -2.75 56.14
CA PHE A 112 16.18 -2.33 54.86
C PHE A 112 17.23 -1.67 53.96
N ARG A 113 17.97 -0.67 54.47
CA ARG A 113 18.99 0.03 53.70
C ARG A 113 20.15 -0.87 53.29
N GLU A 114 20.57 -1.81 54.15
CA GLU A 114 21.58 -2.80 53.83
C GLU A 114 21.12 -3.72 52.69
N LEU A 115 19.89 -4.21 52.74
CA LEU A 115 19.32 -5.07 51.70
C LEU A 115 19.13 -4.33 50.37
N VAL A 116 18.69 -3.07 50.38
CA VAL A 116 18.61 -2.24 49.17
C VAL A 116 19.99 -1.97 48.58
N SER A 117 21.01 -1.72 49.41
CA SER A 117 22.40 -1.57 48.95
C SER A 117 22.95 -2.87 48.37
N ALA A 118 22.68 -4.02 48.99
CA ALA A 118 23.04 -5.33 48.49
C ALA A 118 22.35 -5.64 47.15
N ALA A 119 21.09 -5.22 46.98
CA ALA A 119 20.36 -5.35 45.71
C ALA A 119 21.05 -4.53 44.59
N GLY A 120 21.44 -3.28 44.87
CA GLY A 120 22.19 -2.45 43.93
C GLY A 120 23.56 -3.03 43.56
N ALA A 121 24.29 -3.58 44.53
CA ALA A 121 25.57 -4.25 44.28
C ALA A 121 25.42 -5.52 43.43
N ALA A 122 24.35 -6.30 43.65
CA ALA A 122 24.04 -7.47 42.85
C ALA A 122 23.63 -7.10 41.41
N LEU A 123 22.89 -6.01 41.21
CA LEU A 123 22.58 -5.47 39.87
C LEU A 123 23.83 -5.04 39.12
N ALA A 124 24.78 -4.37 39.79
CA ALA A 124 26.05 -3.98 39.18
C ALA A 124 26.93 -5.16 38.75
N GLN A 125 26.62 -6.37 39.20
CA GLN A 125 27.28 -7.63 38.83
C GLN A 125 26.40 -8.52 37.94
N ASP A 126 25.33 -7.99 37.35
CA ASP A 126 24.32 -8.71 36.52
C ASP A 126 23.64 -9.91 37.23
N GLN A 127 23.63 -9.92 38.57
CA GLN A 127 23.00 -10.98 39.37
C GLN A 127 21.52 -10.68 39.64
N HIS A 128 20.71 -10.60 38.58
CA HIS A 128 19.31 -10.15 38.64
C HIS A 128 18.43 -10.92 39.65
N GLU A 129 18.56 -12.25 39.75
CA GLU A 129 17.77 -13.03 40.72
C GLU A 129 18.14 -12.74 42.17
N ARG A 130 19.43 -12.54 42.45
CA ARG A 130 19.91 -12.17 43.79
C ARG A 130 19.49 -10.75 44.15
N ALA A 131 19.58 -9.82 43.20
CA ALA A 131 19.09 -8.46 43.38
C ALA A 131 17.59 -8.44 43.70
N LEU A 132 16.78 -9.21 42.95
CA LEU A 132 15.34 -9.34 43.21
C LEU A 132 15.07 -9.93 44.59
N GLN A 133 15.82 -10.95 45.02
CA GLN A 133 15.69 -11.53 46.36
C GLN A 133 15.98 -10.48 47.45
N HIS A 134 17.06 -9.70 47.31
CA HIS A 134 17.39 -8.65 48.27
C HIS A 134 16.31 -7.56 48.34
N TYR A 135 15.73 -7.15 47.20
CA TYR A 135 14.58 -6.24 47.19
C TYR A 135 13.36 -6.83 47.89
N LEU A 136 13.05 -8.11 47.67
CA LEU A 136 11.92 -8.76 48.33
C LEU A 136 12.09 -8.85 49.85
N ASP A 137 13.29 -9.21 50.30
CA ASP A 137 13.61 -9.26 51.73
C ASP A 137 13.53 -7.86 52.36
N ALA A 138 13.98 -6.82 51.65
CA ALA A 138 13.89 -5.43 52.09
C ALA A 138 12.43 -4.96 52.20
N LEU A 139 11.63 -5.18 51.15
CA LEU A 139 10.23 -4.78 51.10
C LEU A 139 9.38 -5.54 52.13
N GLY A 140 9.74 -6.78 52.47
CA GLY A 140 9.09 -7.59 53.51
C GLY A 140 9.23 -7.04 54.94
N LEU A 141 10.14 -6.08 55.17
CA LEU A 141 10.28 -5.41 56.48
C LEU A 141 9.18 -4.36 56.73
N TRP A 142 8.50 -3.90 55.67
CA TRP A 142 7.51 -2.83 55.77
C TRP A 142 6.12 -3.37 56.14
N GLN A 143 5.51 -2.80 57.18
CA GLN A 143 4.16 -3.16 57.63
C GLN A 143 3.12 -2.03 57.46
N GLY A 144 3.55 -0.86 56.98
CA GLY A 144 2.73 0.35 56.83
C GLY A 144 3.61 1.60 56.68
N PRO A 145 3.03 2.81 56.72
CA PRO A 145 3.78 4.06 56.78
C PRO A 145 4.76 4.09 57.96
N VAL A 146 5.89 4.80 57.82
CA VAL A 146 6.86 4.90 58.92
C VAL A 146 6.23 5.54 60.16
N ALA A 147 6.40 4.89 61.32
CA ALA A 147 5.81 5.32 62.58
C ALA A 147 4.27 5.46 62.55
N ASP A 148 3.61 4.50 61.91
CA ASP A 148 2.14 4.43 61.83
C ASP A 148 1.48 4.51 63.23
N GLY A 149 0.41 5.32 63.35
CA GLY A 149 -0.31 5.58 64.61
C GLY A 149 0.04 6.91 65.31
N PHE A 150 1.01 7.68 64.83
CA PHE A 150 1.26 9.06 65.29
C PHE A 150 0.60 10.09 64.37
N ILE A 151 -0.04 11.11 64.95
CA ILE A 151 -0.50 12.31 64.23
C ILE A 151 0.70 13.24 64.22
N HIS A 152 1.21 13.54 63.04
CA HIS A 152 2.43 14.30 62.87
C HIS A 152 2.13 15.80 62.80
N GLU A 153 2.92 16.61 63.50
CA GLU A 153 3.04 18.03 63.17
C GLU A 153 3.83 18.19 61.85
N THR A 154 3.56 19.25 61.10
CA THR A 154 4.03 19.46 59.71
C THR A 154 5.55 19.28 59.55
N ALA A 155 6.34 19.71 60.54
CA ALA A 155 7.81 19.64 60.48
C ALA A 155 8.36 18.20 60.57
N ALA A 156 7.70 17.32 61.32
CA ALA A 156 8.13 15.94 61.48
C ALA A 156 7.60 15.00 60.37
N MET A 157 6.52 15.38 59.69
CA MET A 157 6.02 14.67 58.51
C MET A 157 7.10 14.49 57.44
N ALA A 158 7.91 15.53 57.18
CA ALA A 158 8.97 15.47 56.17
C ALA A 158 10.06 14.43 56.48
N VAL A 159 10.32 14.16 57.77
CA VAL A 159 11.32 13.17 58.21
C VAL A 159 10.86 11.75 57.88
N PHE A 160 9.59 11.44 58.16
CA PHE A 160 9.01 10.12 57.91
C PHE A 160 8.67 9.93 56.42
N ALA A 161 8.16 10.96 55.74
CA ALA A 161 7.85 10.92 54.30
C ALA A 161 9.08 10.63 53.44
N ALA A 162 10.26 11.13 53.81
CA ALA A 162 11.52 10.81 53.12
C ALA A 162 11.88 9.31 53.20
N LEU A 163 11.50 8.63 54.28
CA LEU A 163 11.67 7.18 54.40
C LEU A 163 10.61 6.43 53.60
N ASP A 164 9.36 6.93 53.57
CA ASP A 164 8.31 6.40 52.68
C ASP A 164 8.69 6.59 51.19
N ASP A 165 9.49 7.60 50.83
CA ASP A 165 10.08 7.76 49.49
C ASP A 165 11.11 6.66 49.20
N GLU A 166 11.98 6.29 50.16
CA GLU A 166 12.91 5.17 50.00
C GLU A 166 12.17 3.85 49.75
N PHE A 167 11.04 3.61 50.42
CA PHE A 167 10.17 2.45 50.17
C PHE A 167 9.59 2.44 48.76
N ARG A 168 9.04 3.58 48.32
CA ARG A 168 8.43 3.72 46.99
C ARG A 168 9.46 3.51 45.88
N ALA A 169 10.66 4.08 46.03
CA ALA A 169 11.76 3.88 45.11
C ALA A 169 12.16 2.40 45.02
N ALA A 170 12.27 1.70 46.16
CA ALA A 170 12.53 0.27 46.19
C ALA A 170 11.41 -0.55 45.54
N CYS A 171 10.14 -0.18 45.73
CA CYS A 171 9.00 -0.83 45.07
C CYS A 171 9.06 -0.69 43.54
N THR A 172 9.31 0.51 43.03
CA THR A 172 9.41 0.74 41.57
C THR A 172 10.60 -0.01 40.97
N ALA A 173 11.78 0.04 41.61
CA ALA A 173 12.95 -0.70 41.14
C ALA A 173 12.74 -2.23 41.14
N ALA A 174 12.09 -2.75 42.18
CA ALA A 174 11.75 -4.17 42.27
C ALA A 174 10.72 -4.58 41.20
N ALA A 175 9.75 -3.72 40.89
CA ALA A 175 8.74 -3.95 39.84
C ALA A 175 9.38 -4.10 38.46
N ASP A 176 10.23 -3.15 38.08
CA ASP A 176 10.92 -3.18 36.79
C ASP A 176 11.81 -4.44 36.67
N LEU A 177 12.56 -4.76 37.72
CA LEU A 177 13.41 -5.95 37.75
C LEU A 177 12.60 -7.25 37.71
N ALA A 178 11.47 -7.34 38.41
CA ALA A 178 10.63 -8.53 38.45
C ALA A 178 9.96 -8.81 37.09
N VAL A 179 9.58 -7.77 36.36
CA VAL A 179 9.06 -7.89 34.99
C VAL A 179 10.16 -8.39 34.04
N VAL A 180 11.37 -7.82 34.09
CA VAL A 180 12.52 -8.27 33.28
C VAL A 180 12.92 -9.71 33.60
N ALA A 181 12.90 -10.09 34.88
CA ALA A 181 13.25 -11.45 35.33
C ALA A 181 12.14 -12.49 35.11
N GLY A 182 10.98 -12.11 34.56
CA GLY A 182 9.85 -13.02 34.33
C GLY A 182 9.22 -13.57 35.62
N ARG A 183 9.36 -12.84 36.74
CA ARG A 183 8.81 -13.20 38.06
C ARG A 183 7.94 -12.08 38.68
N PRO A 184 7.00 -11.46 37.93
CA PRO A 184 6.25 -10.28 38.38
C PRO A 184 5.39 -10.53 39.63
N GLU A 185 4.85 -11.74 39.81
CA GLU A 185 4.00 -12.10 40.96
C GLU A 185 4.68 -11.87 42.32
N ARG A 186 6.02 -11.97 42.39
CA ARG A 186 6.76 -11.92 43.66
C ARG A 186 6.69 -10.56 44.35
N VAL A 187 6.55 -9.46 43.59
CA VAL A 187 6.58 -8.08 44.11
C VAL A 187 5.18 -7.48 44.31
N LEU A 188 4.11 -8.16 43.86
CA LEU A 188 2.73 -7.67 43.96
C LEU A 188 2.29 -7.34 45.40
N PRO A 189 2.61 -8.11 46.46
CA PRO A 189 2.21 -7.77 47.83
C PRO A 189 2.78 -6.42 48.30
N ALA A 190 4.05 -6.15 47.97
CA ALA A 190 4.71 -4.89 48.33
C ALA A 190 4.15 -3.70 47.54
N LEU A 191 3.91 -3.88 46.23
CA LEU A 191 3.25 -2.86 45.40
C LEU A 191 1.82 -2.59 45.86
N GLN A 192 1.07 -3.62 46.29
CA GLN A 192 -0.27 -3.44 46.85
C GLN A 192 -0.24 -2.63 48.15
N LEU A 193 0.76 -2.84 49.02
CA LEU A 193 0.95 -1.99 50.20
C LEU A 193 1.28 -0.54 49.78
N ALA A 194 2.18 -0.35 48.82
CA ALA A 194 2.58 0.97 48.34
C ALA A 194 1.44 1.76 47.67
N THR A 195 0.55 1.11 46.91
CA THR A 195 -0.63 1.77 46.32
C THR A 195 -1.63 2.27 47.38
N LYS A 196 -1.67 1.63 48.56
CA LYS A 196 -2.52 2.07 49.69
C LYS A 196 -1.91 3.26 50.43
N THR A 197 -0.59 3.29 50.60
CA THR A 197 0.11 4.35 51.35
C THR A 197 0.44 5.57 50.48
N ALA A 198 0.44 5.41 49.15
CA ALA A 198 0.71 6.48 48.20
C ALA A 198 -0.29 6.46 47.01
N PRO A 199 -1.58 6.77 47.26
CA PRO A 199 -2.64 6.63 46.27
C PRO A 199 -2.51 7.53 45.03
N PHE A 200 -1.66 8.57 45.09
CA PHE A 200 -1.41 9.51 44.01
C PHE A 200 0.02 9.44 43.43
N HIS A 201 0.84 8.48 43.88
CA HIS A 201 2.21 8.37 43.41
C HIS A 201 2.29 7.53 42.13
N GLU A 202 2.14 8.20 40.98
CA GLU A 202 2.00 7.56 39.67
C GLU A 202 3.04 6.48 39.33
N PRO A 203 4.36 6.61 39.62
CA PRO A 203 5.32 5.54 39.33
C PRO A 203 5.01 4.22 40.06
N VAL A 204 4.41 4.28 41.24
CA VAL A 204 4.00 3.08 42.01
C VAL A 204 2.74 2.49 41.40
N LEU A 205 1.77 3.34 41.04
CA LEU A 205 0.54 2.92 40.36
C LEU A 205 0.87 2.25 39.01
N ALA A 206 1.77 2.86 38.24
CA ALA A 206 2.24 2.36 36.95
C ALA A 206 2.99 1.02 37.11
N GLY A 207 3.89 0.93 38.11
CA GLY A 207 4.57 -0.32 38.45
C GLY A 207 3.60 -1.44 38.81
N PHE A 208 2.54 -1.15 39.57
CA PHE A 208 1.50 -2.11 39.92
C PHE A 208 0.70 -2.60 38.69
N VAL A 209 0.23 -1.68 37.85
CA VAL A 209 -0.51 -2.01 36.61
C VAL A 209 0.36 -2.83 35.65
N ALA A 210 1.63 -2.43 35.45
CA ALA A 210 2.56 -3.14 34.58
C ALA A 210 2.90 -4.55 35.11
N THR A 211 3.08 -4.68 36.42
CA THR A 211 3.37 -5.98 37.07
C THR A 211 2.18 -6.92 36.96
N LEU A 212 0.95 -6.44 37.18
CA LEU A 212 -0.28 -7.24 36.99
C LEU A 212 -0.43 -7.70 35.54
N GLY A 213 -0.15 -6.83 34.56
CA GLY A 213 -0.12 -7.20 33.16
C GLY A 213 0.89 -8.31 32.86
N ALA A 214 2.15 -8.10 33.26
CA ALA A 214 3.23 -9.08 33.07
C ALA A 214 2.96 -10.42 33.78
N ALA A 215 2.19 -10.42 34.87
CA ALA A 215 1.73 -11.61 35.59
C ALA A 215 0.56 -12.34 34.89
N GLY A 216 0.07 -11.84 33.74
CA GLY A 216 -1.09 -12.41 33.04
C GLY A 216 -2.43 -12.04 33.67
N ARG A 217 -2.45 -11.13 34.65
CA ARG A 217 -3.66 -10.68 35.37
C ARG A 217 -4.22 -9.42 34.72
N GLN A 218 -4.43 -9.47 33.40
CA GLN A 218 -4.83 -8.32 32.57
C GLN A 218 -6.12 -7.65 33.05
N ALA A 219 -7.14 -8.43 33.39
CA ALA A 219 -8.42 -7.89 33.89
C ALA A 219 -8.24 -7.08 35.19
N GLU A 220 -7.37 -7.55 36.09
CA GLU A 220 -7.06 -6.86 37.34
C GLU A 220 -6.20 -5.62 37.10
N ALA A 221 -5.27 -5.67 36.15
CA ALA A 221 -4.48 -4.51 35.73
C ALA A 221 -5.37 -3.37 35.17
N LEU A 222 -6.33 -3.72 34.30
CA LEU A 222 -7.29 -2.76 33.72
C LEU A 222 -8.28 -2.24 34.77
N ALA A 223 -8.73 -3.08 35.71
CA ALA A 223 -9.57 -2.65 36.82
C ALA A 223 -8.83 -1.69 37.77
N ALA A 224 -7.56 -2.00 38.09
CA ALA A 224 -6.72 -1.13 38.91
C ALA A 224 -6.46 0.22 38.22
N PHE A 225 -6.13 0.22 36.92
CA PHE A 225 -5.95 1.47 36.16
C PHE A 225 -7.21 2.34 36.18
N ARG A 226 -8.39 1.77 35.92
CA ARG A 226 -9.67 2.50 35.99
C ARG A 226 -9.89 3.11 37.38
N ALA A 227 -9.72 2.33 38.44
CA ALA A 227 -9.86 2.81 39.81
C ALA A 227 -8.87 3.95 40.16
N PHE A 228 -7.64 3.88 39.66
CA PHE A 228 -6.65 4.94 39.86
C PHE A 228 -6.95 6.20 39.05
N ARG A 229 -7.38 6.06 37.79
CA ARG A 229 -7.80 7.18 36.94
C ARG A 229 -8.98 7.92 37.55
N ASP A 230 -10.03 7.19 37.92
CA ASP A 230 -11.25 7.77 38.47
C ASP A 230 -10.91 8.53 39.78
N ARG A 231 -10.01 7.98 40.60
CA ARG A 231 -9.52 8.66 41.81
C ARG A 231 -8.68 9.92 41.55
N LEU A 232 -7.81 9.91 40.55
CA LEU A 232 -7.03 11.10 40.15
C LEU A 232 -7.95 12.20 39.62
N ALA A 233 -8.97 11.83 38.84
CA ALA A 233 -9.96 12.77 38.33
C ALA A 233 -10.84 13.33 39.45
N ASP A 234 -11.35 12.49 40.35
CA ASP A 234 -12.27 12.90 41.42
C ASP A 234 -11.58 13.73 42.52
N GLU A 235 -10.37 13.34 42.94
CA GLU A 235 -9.69 13.97 44.09
C GLU A 235 -8.71 15.09 43.69
N LEU A 236 -8.11 15.02 42.49
CA LEU A 236 -7.10 16.00 42.03
C LEU A 236 -7.51 16.77 40.75
N GLY A 237 -8.56 16.35 40.04
CA GLY A 237 -9.01 16.98 38.79
C GLY A 237 -8.00 16.85 37.64
N ILE A 238 -7.13 15.83 37.69
CA ILE A 238 -6.08 15.60 36.70
C ILE A 238 -6.24 14.23 36.06
N ASP A 239 -5.85 14.15 34.79
CA ASP A 239 -5.75 12.89 34.07
C ASP A 239 -4.47 12.11 34.44
N PRO A 240 -4.44 10.78 34.25
CA PRO A 240 -3.24 9.98 34.46
C PRO A 240 -2.06 10.50 33.63
N GLY A 241 -0.89 10.68 34.25
CA GLY A 241 0.33 11.08 33.56
C GLY A 241 0.96 9.97 32.70
N PRO A 242 2.05 10.30 31.98
CA PRO A 242 2.61 9.43 30.94
C PRO A 242 3.06 8.05 31.41
N ALA A 243 3.56 7.93 32.64
CA ALA A 243 4.05 6.65 33.17
C ALA A 243 2.90 5.64 33.38
N LEU A 244 1.78 6.10 33.93
CA LEU A 244 0.59 5.29 34.18
C LEU A 244 -0.15 4.97 32.86
N GLN A 245 -0.22 5.92 31.93
CA GLN A 245 -0.74 5.68 30.58
C GLN A 245 0.11 4.66 29.80
N ALA A 246 1.44 4.75 29.87
CA ALA A 246 2.32 3.79 29.21
C ALA A 246 2.16 2.37 29.78
N ALA A 247 1.97 2.23 31.10
CA ALA A 247 1.67 0.93 31.72
C ALA A 247 0.35 0.35 31.20
N TYR A 248 -0.70 1.18 31.11
CA TYR A 248 -2.00 0.80 30.55
C TYR A 248 -1.92 0.35 29.09
N LEU A 249 -1.23 1.11 28.23
CA LEU A 249 -1.04 0.74 26.82
C LEU A 249 -0.28 -0.57 26.65
N ARG A 250 0.74 -0.84 27.49
CA ARG A 250 1.43 -2.14 27.48
C ARG A 250 0.49 -3.28 27.86
N VAL A 251 -0.39 -3.08 28.85
CA VAL A 251 -1.40 -4.08 29.26
C VAL A 251 -2.41 -4.33 28.14
N LEU A 252 -2.78 -3.33 27.34
CA LEU A 252 -3.66 -3.49 26.18
C LEU A 252 -2.98 -4.20 25.00
N ALA A 253 -1.69 -3.94 24.78
CA ALA A 253 -0.90 -4.58 23.73
C ALA A 253 -0.52 -6.03 24.06
N GLN A 254 -0.58 -6.43 25.33
CA GLN A 254 -0.36 -7.80 25.75
C GLN A 254 -1.53 -8.70 25.30
N THR A 255 -1.22 -9.67 24.44
CA THR A 255 -2.13 -10.79 24.18
C THR A 255 -2.29 -11.58 25.49
N PRO A 256 -3.50 -11.98 25.91
CA PRO A 256 -3.70 -12.70 27.16
C PRO A 256 -2.76 -13.91 27.23
N ALA A 257 -1.80 -13.86 28.14
CA ALA A 257 -0.93 -14.98 28.44
C ALA A 257 -1.79 -16.08 29.09
N ALA A 258 -1.86 -17.25 28.46
CA ALA A 258 -2.51 -18.41 29.06
C ALA A 258 -1.83 -18.76 30.40
N PRO A 259 -2.59 -19.24 31.41
CA PRO A 259 -2.05 -19.55 32.73
C PRO A 259 -0.88 -20.55 32.64
N PRO A 260 0.15 -20.41 33.49
CA PRO A 260 1.35 -21.23 33.45
C PRO A 260 0.99 -22.69 33.78
N GLY A 261 1.04 -23.54 32.76
CA GLY A 261 0.62 -24.94 32.81
C GLY A 261 0.06 -25.46 31.48
N ALA A 262 -0.37 -24.57 30.59
CA ALA A 262 -0.60 -24.90 29.19
C ALA A 262 0.70 -24.65 28.40
N GLY A 263 1.20 -25.68 27.71
CA GLY A 263 2.30 -25.52 26.73
C GLY A 263 1.95 -24.52 25.62
N PRO A 264 2.86 -24.25 24.67
CA PRO A 264 2.64 -23.27 23.61
C PRO A 264 1.26 -23.50 23.00
N ALA A 265 0.40 -22.47 23.05
CA ALA A 265 -0.95 -22.57 22.53
C ALA A 265 -0.86 -23.13 21.10
N PRO A 266 -1.51 -24.26 20.80
CA PRO A 266 -1.50 -24.76 19.44
C PRO A 266 -2.10 -23.67 18.57
N VAL A 267 -1.42 -23.35 17.47
CA VAL A 267 -2.06 -22.77 16.28
C VAL A 267 -3.41 -23.47 16.15
N ARG A 268 -4.52 -22.75 16.38
CA ARG A 268 -5.87 -23.35 16.34
C ARG A 268 -5.99 -24.08 15.01
N SER A 269 -5.90 -25.41 15.04
CA SER A 269 -5.76 -26.24 13.84
C SER A 269 -6.92 -25.97 12.90
N LEU A 270 -6.67 -25.98 11.60
CA LEU A 270 -7.74 -25.89 10.62
C LEU A 270 -8.73 -27.05 10.86
N VAL A 271 -10.03 -26.74 10.98
CA VAL A 271 -11.08 -27.76 11.11
C VAL A 271 -11.50 -28.19 9.72
N GLY A 272 -11.41 -29.49 9.44
CA GLY A 272 -11.51 -30.03 8.09
C GLY A 272 -10.39 -29.54 7.16
N ARG A 273 -10.54 -29.78 5.86
CA ARG A 273 -9.67 -29.27 4.78
C ARG A 273 -8.25 -29.83 4.68
N ALA A 274 -8.02 -31.03 5.23
CA ALA A 274 -6.70 -31.65 5.19
C ALA A 274 -6.24 -31.93 3.75
N GLU A 275 -7.15 -32.36 2.87
CA GLU A 275 -6.85 -32.64 1.46
C GLU A 275 -6.51 -31.36 0.69
N GLU A 276 -7.34 -30.32 0.84
CA GLU A 276 -7.12 -29.04 0.18
C GLU A 276 -5.82 -28.36 0.65
N LEU A 277 -5.50 -28.45 1.94
CA LEU A 277 -4.23 -27.95 2.49
C LEU A 277 -3.03 -28.75 1.95
N ALA A 278 -3.15 -30.06 1.77
CA ALA A 278 -2.09 -30.87 1.19
C ALA A 278 -1.77 -30.46 -0.26
N VAL A 279 -2.80 -30.14 -1.06
CA VAL A 279 -2.60 -29.64 -2.44
C VAL A 279 -1.90 -28.27 -2.43
N LEU A 280 -2.27 -27.35 -1.54
CA LEU A 280 -1.56 -26.06 -1.40
C LEU A 280 -0.11 -26.25 -0.97
N ARG A 281 0.16 -27.13 0.00
CA ARG A 281 1.52 -27.47 0.44
C ARG A 281 2.37 -27.97 -0.72
N GLN A 282 1.83 -28.84 -1.59
CA GLN A 282 2.56 -29.32 -2.76
C GLN A 282 2.95 -28.19 -3.72
N ALA A 283 2.07 -27.20 -3.92
CA ALA A 283 2.38 -26.04 -4.76
C ALA A 283 3.48 -25.16 -4.14
N VAL A 284 3.47 -24.98 -2.81
CA VAL A 284 4.51 -24.23 -2.09
C VAL A 284 5.84 -24.99 -2.05
N GLU A 285 5.82 -26.30 -1.85
CA GLU A 285 7.01 -27.16 -1.78
C GLU A 285 7.80 -27.13 -3.10
N ALA A 286 7.11 -27.03 -4.23
CA ALA A 286 7.77 -26.84 -5.53
C ALA A 286 8.65 -25.58 -5.54
N ALA A 287 8.23 -24.48 -4.91
CA ALA A 287 9.06 -23.27 -4.79
C ALA A 287 10.21 -23.45 -3.77
N LEU A 288 9.96 -24.10 -2.64
CA LEU A 288 11.01 -24.38 -1.64
C LEU A 288 12.17 -25.21 -2.23
N THR A 289 11.85 -26.11 -3.15
CA THR A 289 12.82 -27.01 -3.81
C THR A 289 13.46 -26.44 -5.09
N GLY A 290 13.20 -25.17 -5.45
CA GLY A 290 13.81 -24.52 -6.61
C GLY A 290 12.92 -24.33 -7.82
N GLY A 291 11.77 -25.00 -7.87
CA GLY A 291 10.77 -24.91 -8.93
C GLY A 291 9.80 -23.74 -8.75
N THR A 292 8.61 -23.88 -9.36
CA THR A 292 7.54 -22.87 -9.31
C THR A 292 6.19 -23.50 -9.00
N GLY A 293 5.30 -22.73 -8.38
CA GLY A 293 3.97 -23.20 -7.99
C GLY A 293 2.87 -22.19 -8.31
N LEU A 294 1.73 -22.66 -8.81
CA LEU A 294 0.55 -21.85 -9.02
C LEU A 294 -0.69 -22.57 -8.50
N ALA A 295 -1.36 -22.00 -7.50
CA ALA A 295 -2.61 -22.54 -6.97
C ALA A 295 -3.73 -21.48 -6.98
N LEU A 296 -4.92 -21.91 -7.39
CA LEU A 296 -6.14 -21.11 -7.35
C LEU A 296 -7.15 -21.74 -6.37
N VAL A 297 -7.58 -20.98 -5.38
CA VAL A 297 -8.53 -21.41 -4.34
C VAL A 297 -9.88 -20.74 -4.56
N GLU A 298 -10.89 -21.55 -4.85
CA GLU A 298 -12.25 -21.10 -5.15
C GLU A 298 -13.21 -21.54 -4.07
N GLY A 299 -14.19 -20.71 -3.75
CA GLY A 299 -15.19 -21.05 -2.74
C GLY A 299 -16.18 -19.93 -2.49
N GLU A 300 -17.34 -20.26 -1.94
CA GLU A 300 -18.33 -19.26 -1.53
C GLU A 300 -17.76 -18.26 -0.50
N PRO A 301 -18.32 -17.04 -0.38
CA PRO A 301 -18.02 -16.15 0.73
C PRO A 301 -18.17 -16.86 2.07
N GLY A 302 -17.18 -16.73 2.95
CA GLY A 302 -17.17 -17.41 4.26
C GLY A 302 -16.77 -18.90 4.24
N ALA A 303 -16.48 -19.50 3.07
CA ALA A 303 -16.06 -20.91 2.95
C ALA A 303 -14.72 -21.26 3.61
N GLY A 304 -13.98 -20.27 4.13
CA GLY A 304 -12.68 -20.49 4.78
C GLY A 304 -11.46 -20.38 3.86
N LYS A 305 -11.60 -19.83 2.65
CA LYS A 305 -10.51 -19.62 1.67
C LYS A 305 -9.28 -18.94 2.31
N THR A 306 -9.47 -17.74 2.84
CA THR A 306 -8.42 -16.96 3.50
C THR A 306 -7.77 -17.73 4.64
N ARG A 307 -8.54 -18.48 5.45
CA ARG A 307 -8.00 -19.27 6.56
C ARG A 307 -7.16 -20.46 6.08
N LEU A 308 -7.58 -21.14 5.02
CA LEU A 308 -6.82 -22.21 4.39
C LEU A 308 -5.49 -21.70 3.83
N VAL A 309 -5.52 -20.56 3.14
CA VAL A 309 -4.31 -19.95 2.57
C VAL A 309 -3.40 -19.39 3.67
N GLN A 310 -3.94 -18.85 4.76
CA GLN A 310 -3.16 -18.46 5.95
C GLN A 310 -2.41 -19.64 6.57
N GLU A 311 -3.04 -20.82 6.65
CA GLU A 311 -2.38 -22.03 7.17
C GLU A 311 -1.22 -22.46 6.25
N ALA A 312 -1.44 -22.45 4.93
CA ALA A 312 -0.40 -22.73 3.94
C ALA A 312 0.74 -21.71 3.99
N ALA A 313 0.42 -20.42 4.16
CA ALA A 313 1.38 -19.34 4.31
C ALA A 313 2.21 -19.46 5.60
N ALA A 314 1.56 -19.73 6.74
CA ALA A 314 2.25 -19.95 8.00
C ALA A 314 3.19 -21.15 7.91
N ASP A 315 2.79 -22.21 7.20
CA ASP A 315 3.62 -23.38 6.94
C ASP A 315 4.82 -23.03 6.04
N ALA A 316 4.60 -22.29 4.95
CA ALA A 316 5.66 -21.80 4.08
C ALA A 316 6.71 -20.98 4.85
N GLY A 317 6.25 -20.07 5.72
CA GLY A 317 7.10 -19.25 6.58
C GLY A 317 7.98 -20.08 7.53
N ARG A 318 7.41 -21.14 8.14
CA ARG A 318 8.17 -22.08 8.98
C ARG A 318 9.26 -22.83 8.21
N HIS A 319 9.04 -23.08 6.92
CA HIS A 319 10.01 -23.73 6.04
C HIS A 319 10.93 -22.73 5.31
N GLY A 320 10.96 -21.48 5.77
CA GLY A 320 11.93 -20.49 5.32
C GLY A 320 11.52 -19.72 4.06
N ALA A 321 10.27 -19.81 3.60
CA ALA A 321 9.77 -18.93 2.55
C ALA A 321 9.41 -17.54 3.09
N ARG A 322 9.65 -16.50 2.31
CA ARG A 322 9.07 -15.17 2.51
C ARG A 322 7.64 -15.19 2.01
N VAL A 323 6.69 -14.82 2.88
CA VAL A 323 5.27 -14.72 2.51
C VAL A 323 4.92 -13.26 2.30
N VAL A 324 4.40 -12.96 1.12
CA VAL A 324 3.84 -11.65 0.79
C VAL A 324 2.36 -11.82 0.53
N TRP A 325 1.55 -11.06 1.26
CA TRP A 325 0.10 -11.12 1.15
C TRP A 325 -0.45 -9.79 0.64
N ALA A 326 -1.25 -9.86 -0.41
CA ALA A 326 -2.01 -8.75 -0.94
C ALA A 326 -3.46 -9.18 -1.21
N SER A 327 -4.36 -8.19 -1.29
CA SER A 327 -5.78 -8.43 -1.47
C SER A 327 -6.34 -7.46 -2.50
N CYS A 328 -7.13 -7.98 -3.44
CA CYS A 328 -7.98 -7.14 -4.26
C CYS A 328 -9.15 -6.62 -3.40
N LEU A 329 -9.43 -5.32 -3.48
CA LEU A 329 -10.53 -4.70 -2.73
C LEU A 329 -11.71 -4.45 -3.67
N GLU A 330 -12.91 -4.70 -3.16
CA GLU A 330 -14.16 -4.41 -3.85
C GLU A 330 -14.49 -2.91 -3.75
N GLY A 331 -14.71 -2.26 -4.89
CA GLY A 331 -15.24 -0.90 -4.97
C GLY A 331 -14.45 0.03 -5.89
N ASP A 332 -15.16 0.99 -6.50
CA ASP A 332 -14.64 1.95 -7.47
C ASP A 332 -13.64 2.98 -6.89
N GLY A 333 -13.40 2.96 -5.56
CA GLY A 333 -12.40 3.76 -4.87
C GLY A 333 -11.12 3.02 -4.50
N THR A 334 -11.00 1.76 -4.89
CA THR A 334 -9.76 1.00 -4.73
C THR A 334 -8.71 1.59 -5.66
N PRO A 335 -7.49 1.90 -5.17
CA PRO A 335 -6.43 2.37 -6.05
C PRO A 335 -6.16 1.35 -7.16
N ALA A 336 -5.91 1.82 -8.38
CA ALA A 336 -5.52 0.97 -9.48
C ALA A 336 -4.22 0.25 -9.14
N MET A 337 -4.06 -1.00 -9.58
CA MET A 337 -2.89 -1.83 -9.28
C MET A 337 -2.66 -2.10 -7.78
N TRP A 338 -3.66 -1.87 -6.92
CA TRP A 338 -3.56 -2.02 -5.46
C TRP A 338 -2.93 -3.32 -4.96
N PRO A 339 -3.33 -4.53 -5.41
CA PRO A 339 -2.69 -5.77 -4.95
C PRO A 339 -1.19 -5.80 -5.25
N TRP A 340 -0.76 -5.15 -6.33
CA TRP A 340 0.65 -5.09 -6.70
C TRP A 340 1.40 -3.98 -5.98
N GLU A 341 0.76 -2.85 -5.68
CA GLU A 341 1.29 -1.84 -4.78
C GLU A 341 1.63 -2.48 -3.41
N GLN A 342 0.70 -3.24 -2.84
CA GLN A 342 0.90 -3.98 -1.60
C GLN A 342 2.02 -5.03 -1.71
N ALA A 343 1.95 -5.89 -2.73
CA ALA A 343 2.90 -6.99 -2.87
C ALA A 343 4.32 -6.49 -3.15
N LEU A 344 4.47 -5.51 -4.04
CA LEU A 344 5.78 -4.97 -4.41
C LEU A 344 6.40 -4.17 -3.28
N THR A 345 5.62 -3.41 -2.50
CA THR A 345 6.13 -2.75 -1.29
C THR A 345 6.76 -3.77 -0.35
N ALA A 346 6.03 -4.85 -0.03
CA ALA A 346 6.53 -5.91 0.86
C ALA A 346 7.74 -6.67 0.28
N VAL A 347 7.78 -6.89 -1.04
CA VAL A 347 8.95 -7.49 -1.71
C VAL A 347 10.17 -6.58 -1.60
N LEU A 348 10.01 -5.28 -1.91
CA LEU A 348 11.09 -4.28 -1.90
C LEU A 348 11.64 -4.02 -0.51
N ASP A 349 10.79 -3.96 0.51
CA ASP A 349 11.21 -3.76 1.91
C ASP A 349 12.02 -4.94 2.45
N GLY A 350 11.89 -6.12 1.83
CA GLY A 350 12.71 -7.28 2.13
C GLY A 350 14.01 -7.36 1.33
N LEU A 351 14.32 -6.40 0.45
CA LEU A 351 15.59 -6.33 -0.29
C LEU A 351 16.61 -5.43 0.43
N PRO A 352 17.92 -5.58 0.15
CA PRO A 352 18.93 -4.64 0.62
C PRO A 352 18.64 -3.20 0.15
N ALA A 353 18.93 -2.20 0.99
CA ALA A 353 18.61 -0.79 0.73
C ALA A 353 19.09 -0.28 -0.65
N SER A 354 20.31 -0.64 -1.08
CA SER A 354 20.85 -0.25 -2.39
C SER A 354 20.09 -0.87 -3.57
N ALA A 355 19.60 -2.11 -3.41
CA ALA A 355 18.76 -2.75 -4.42
C ALA A 355 17.36 -2.11 -4.45
N ARG A 356 16.78 -1.84 -3.27
CA ARG A 356 15.51 -1.13 -3.14
C ARG A 356 15.54 0.23 -3.82
N GLU A 357 16.56 1.05 -3.55
CA GLU A 357 16.77 2.36 -4.20
C GLU A 357 16.88 2.24 -5.72
N LYS A 358 17.62 1.25 -6.23
CA LYS A 358 17.75 0.99 -7.67
C LYS A 358 16.41 0.64 -8.32
N TRP A 359 15.61 -0.21 -7.68
CA TRP A 359 14.28 -0.59 -8.19
C TRP A 359 13.30 0.58 -8.14
N LEU A 360 13.30 1.32 -7.04
CA LEU A 360 12.49 2.52 -6.91
C LEU A 360 12.89 3.53 -7.98
N ALA A 361 14.18 3.75 -8.28
CA ALA A 361 14.63 4.63 -9.35
C ALA A 361 14.18 4.22 -10.78
N SER A 362 13.71 2.99 -10.97
CA SER A 362 13.17 2.49 -12.24
C SER A 362 11.68 2.83 -12.43
N ASP A 363 11.10 2.39 -13.56
CA ASP A 363 9.66 2.50 -13.84
C ASP A 363 8.80 1.77 -12.77
N LEU A 364 9.37 0.82 -12.02
CA LEU A 364 8.66 0.13 -10.92
C LEU A 364 8.30 1.08 -9.76
N GLY A 365 9.08 2.14 -9.55
CA GLY A 365 8.80 3.14 -8.52
C GLY A 365 7.47 3.86 -8.72
N SER A 366 6.95 3.97 -9.95
CA SER A 366 5.66 4.63 -10.18
C SER A 366 4.46 3.84 -9.63
N LEU A 367 4.62 2.52 -9.44
CA LEU A 367 3.60 1.67 -8.79
C LEU A 367 3.58 1.81 -7.27
N VAL A 368 4.75 2.03 -6.65
CA VAL A 368 4.94 1.90 -5.19
C VAL A 368 5.04 3.25 -4.49
N GLU A 369 5.66 4.26 -5.12
CA GLU A 369 5.80 5.59 -4.53
C GLU A 369 4.87 6.60 -5.20
N SER A 370 4.35 7.54 -4.42
CA SER A 370 3.75 8.80 -4.91
C SER A 370 4.87 9.67 -5.48
N ARG A 371 5.38 9.32 -6.67
CA ARG A 371 6.24 10.26 -7.39
C ARG A 371 5.39 11.43 -7.83
N HIS A 372 5.75 12.62 -7.35
CA HIS A 372 5.32 13.85 -7.98
C HIS A 372 5.63 13.77 -9.48
N ASP A 373 4.75 14.36 -10.27
CA ASP A 373 4.94 14.49 -11.71
C ASP A 373 6.22 15.31 -11.97
N ASP A 374 7.38 14.64 -12.00
CA ASP A 374 8.69 15.23 -12.25
C ASP A 374 8.80 15.79 -13.70
N GLY A 375 7.70 15.83 -14.45
CA GLY A 375 7.65 16.22 -15.85
C GLY A 375 8.37 15.23 -16.77
N ARG A 376 8.67 14.01 -16.28
CA ARG A 376 9.18 12.93 -17.13
C ARG A 376 8.03 12.43 -18.02
N PRO A 377 8.23 12.29 -19.34
CA PRO A 377 7.22 11.72 -20.21
C PRO A 377 6.82 10.34 -19.69
N VAL A 378 5.55 10.17 -19.32
CA VAL A 378 5.01 8.87 -18.93
C VAL A 378 5.20 7.91 -20.10
N ALA A 379 5.93 6.82 -19.87
CA ALA A 379 6.20 5.82 -20.89
C ALA A 379 4.88 5.34 -21.53
N SER A 380 4.83 5.38 -22.86
CA SER A 380 3.61 5.19 -23.65
C SER A 380 3.33 3.71 -23.90
N GLY A 381 2.12 3.28 -23.49
CA GLY A 381 1.39 2.18 -24.11
C GLY A 381 1.53 0.78 -23.53
N GLY A 382 0.99 -0.22 -24.24
CA GLY A 382 1.04 -1.64 -23.85
C GLY A 382 2.47 -2.17 -23.65
N ARG A 383 3.47 -1.54 -24.26
CA ARG A 383 4.89 -1.88 -24.07
C ARG A 383 5.51 -1.27 -22.81
N ALA A 384 5.05 -0.10 -22.37
CA ALA A 384 5.40 0.40 -21.04
C ALA A 384 4.83 -0.53 -19.98
N GLN A 385 3.58 -0.97 -20.16
CA GLN A 385 2.91 -1.92 -19.26
C GLN A 385 3.64 -3.27 -19.26
N PHE A 386 3.97 -3.82 -20.43
CA PHE A 386 4.76 -5.04 -20.55
C PHE A 386 6.14 -4.90 -19.90
N ARG A 387 6.86 -3.78 -20.10
CA ARG A 387 8.14 -3.56 -19.43
C ARG A 387 7.99 -3.50 -17.92
N LEU A 388 6.98 -2.79 -17.42
CA LEU A 388 6.67 -2.77 -16.00
C LEU A 388 6.42 -4.19 -15.49
N PHE A 389 5.70 -5.02 -16.24
CA PHE A 389 5.46 -6.40 -15.88
C PHE A 389 6.75 -7.23 -15.89
N GLU A 390 7.67 -7.02 -16.84
CA GLU A 390 8.99 -7.64 -16.84
C GLU A 390 9.86 -7.18 -15.67
N LEU A 391 9.79 -5.89 -15.29
CA LEU A 391 10.47 -5.39 -14.08
C LEU A 391 9.90 -6.05 -12.82
N VAL A 392 8.58 -6.29 -12.77
CA VAL A 392 7.94 -7.05 -11.69
C VAL A 392 8.45 -8.49 -11.65
N VAL A 393 8.53 -9.18 -12.79
CA VAL A 393 9.13 -10.53 -12.86
C VAL A 393 10.58 -10.51 -12.37
N ALA A 394 11.36 -9.49 -12.76
CA ALA A 394 12.77 -9.38 -12.40
C ALA A 394 12.98 -9.10 -10.90
N VAL A 395 12.21 -8.19 -10.28
CA VAL A 395 12.32 -7.92 -8.84
C VAL A 395 11.84 -9.10 -8.01
N VAL A 396 10.77 -9.79 -8.45
CA VAL A 396 10.31 -11.05 -7.84
C VAL A 396 11.39 -12.11 -7.94
N GLY A 397 12.06 -12.23 -9.09
CA GLY A 397 13.16 -13.16 -9.29
C GLY A 397 14.37 -12.85 -8.42
N GLN A 398 14.71 -11.58 -8.24
CA GLN A 398 15.77 -11.17 -7.31
C GLN A 398 15.42 -11.54 -5.87
N ALA A 399 14.20 -11.25 -5.41
CA ALA A 399 13.76 -11.61 -4.07
C ALA A 399 13.74 -13.13 -3.85
N ALA A 400 13.28 -13.88 -4.85
CA ALA A 400 13.23 -15.35 -4.82
C ALA A 400 14.62 -16.00 -4.83
N ALA A 401 15.61 -15.36 -5.47
CA ALA A 401 17.00 -15.81 -5.47
C ALA A 401 17.61 -15.76 -4.06
N ASP A 402 17.27 -14.74 -3.26
CA ASP A 402 17.71 -14.63 -1.87
C ASP A 402 16.98 -15.64 -0.98
N GLN A 403 15.64 -15.71 -1.08
CA GLN A 403 14.79 -16.54 -0.23
C GLN A 403 13.55 -17.01 -1.02
N PRO A 404 13.08 -18.28 -0.90
CA PRO A 404 11.87 -18.71 -1.60
C PRO A 404 10.70 -17.79 -1.31
N LEU A 405 9.90 -17.45 -2.32
CA LEU A 405 8.85 -16.45 -2.20
C LEU A 405 7.47 -17.08 -2.42
N LEU A 406 6.54 -16.82 -1.50
CA LEU A 406 5.13 -17.12 -1.65
C LEU A 406 4.36 -15.80 -1.77
N LEU A 407 3.80 -15.53 -2.95
CA LEU A 407 2.87 -14.42 -3.15
C LEU A 407 1.43 -14.93 -3.00
N VAL A 408 0.65 -14.27 -2.16
CA VAL A 408 -0.78 -14.53 -1.99
C VAL A 408 -1.56 -13.32 -2.48
N LEU A 409 -2.45 -13.53 -3.46
CA LEU A 409 -3.44 -12.54 -3.88
C LEU A 409 -4.84 -13.03 -3.52
N ASP A 410 -5.44 -12.42 -2.49
CA ASP A 410 -6.80 -12.74 -2.07
C ASP A 410 -7.84 -11.94 -2.88
N ASP A 411 -9.04 -12.49 -3.00
CA ASP A 411 -10.20 -11.87 -3.65
C ASP A 411 -10.01 -11.42 -5.12
N LEU A 412 -9.27 -12.20 -5.93
CA LEU A 412 -8.96 -11.89 -7.34
C LEU A 412 -10.17 -11.49 -8.20
N GLN A 413 -11.40 -11.86 -7.81
CA GLN A 413 -12.60 -11.39 -8.51
C GLN A 413 -12.77 -9.86 -8.54
N TRP A 414 -12.08 -9.15 -7.65
CA TRP A 414 -12.11 -7.69 -7.53
C TRP A 414 -10.86 -7.01 -8.12
N GLY A 415 -9.95 -7.77 -8.71
CA GLY A 415 -8.79 -7.19 -9.39
C GLY A 415 -9.21 -6.31 -10.56
N ASP A 416 -8.63 -5.12 -10.65
CA ASP A 416 -8.77 -4.30 -11.85
C ASP A 416 -8.10 -4.98 -13.07
N ALA A 417 -8.44 -4.51 -14.27
CA ALA A 417 -7.95 -5.09 -15.53
C ALA A 417 -6.42 -5.19 -15.58
N ALA A 418 -5.69 -4.14 -15.17
CA ALA A 418 -4.24 -4.12 -15.21
C ALA A 418 -3.64 -5.05 -14.14
N SER A 419 -4.25 -5.11 -12.94
CA SER A 419 -3.86 -6.05 -11.89
C SER A 419 -3.98 -7.50 -12.35
N LEU A 420 -5.07 -7.85 -13.02
CA LEU A 420 -5.31 -9.20 -13.53
C LEU A 420 -4.38 -9.54 -14.69
N GLN A 421 -4.11 -8.59 -15.58
CA GLN A 421 -3.12 -8.75 -16.66
C GLN A 421 -1.72 -9.03 -16.11
N LEU A 422 -1.28 -8.28 -15.07
CA LEU A 422 0.00 -8.53 -14.41
C LEU A 422 0.03 -9.90 -13.72
N PHE A 423 -1.06 -10.32 -13.09
CA PHE A 423 -1.15 -11.67 -12.52
C PHE A 423 -0.95 -12.76 -13.59
N GLY A 424 -1.65 -12.66 -14.72
CA GLY A 424 -1.49 -13.60 -15.84
C GLY A 424 -0.07 -13.61 -16.40
N HIS A 425 0.53 -12.42 -16.55
CA HIS A 425 1.90 -12.27 -17.04
C HIS A 425 2.93 -12.90 -16.10
N LEU A 426 2.84 -12.62 -14.81
CA LEU A 426 3.74 -13.17 -13.79
C LEU A 426 3.55 -14.69 -13.64
N ALA A 427 2.30 -15.17 -13.64
CA ALA A 427 2.00 -16.61 -13.57
C ALA A 427 2.61 -17.40 -14.74
N GLY A 428 2.61 -16.82 -15.95
CA GLY A 428 3.23 -17.44 -17.14
C GLY A 428 4.76 -17.39 -17.17
N ARG A 429 5.39 -16.56 -16.32
CA ARG A 429 6.84 -16.32 -16.28
C ARG A 429 7.41 -16.38 -14.87
N LEU A 430 6.86 -17.27 -14.03
CA LEU A 430 7.27 -17.39 -12.63
C LEU A 430 8.79 -17.62 -12.50
N PRO A 431 9.51 -16.76 -11.77
CA PRO A 431 10.90 -17.02 -11.44
C PRO A 431 11.02 -18.29 -10.59
N GLY A 432 12.14 -19.01 -10.72
CA GLY A 432 12.44 -20.15 -9.86
C GLY A 432 12.38 -19.75 -8.38
N ARG A 433 12.00 -20.69 -7.51
CA ARG A 433 11.75 -20.47 -6.08
C ARG A 433 10.56 -19.56 -5.76
N THR A 434 9.60 -19.41 -6.67
CA THR A 434 8.38 -18.61 -6.45
C THR A 434 7.10 -19.45 -6.57
N ALA A 435 6.21 -19.28 -5.60
CA ALA A 435 4.84 -19.79 -5.64
C ALA A 435 3.84 -18.63 -5.60
N ILE A 436 2.73 -18.75 -6.33
CA ILE A 436 1.60 -17.83 -6.29
C ILE A 436 0.33 -18.59 -5.88
N ILE A 437 -0.38 -18.05 -4.89
CA ILE A 437 -1.73 -18.48 -4.53
C ILE A 437 -2.71 -17.35 -4.83
N GLY A 438 -3.64 -17.60 -5.75
CA GLY A 438 -4.78 -16.73 -6.00
C GLY A 438 -6.03 -17.27 -5.33
N ALA A 439 -6.78 -16.46 -4.58
CA ALA A 439 -8.07 -16.86 -4.03
C ALA A 439 -9.21 -16.08 -4.70
N LEU A 440 -10.32 -16.76 -5.00
CA LEU A 440 -11.48 -16.16 -5.65
C LEU A 440 -12.82 -16.77 -5.21
N ARG A 441 -13.90 -16.03 -5.44
CA ARG A 441 -15.28 -16.50 -5.20
C ARG A 441 -15.66 -17.59 -6.22
N ASN A 442 -16.46 -18.58 -5.80
CA ASN A 442 -16.94 -19.68 -6.66
C ASN A 442 -18.10 -19.25 -7.60
N ARG A 443 -17.92 -18.14 -8.32
CA ARG A 443 -18.85 -17.72 -9.38
C ARG A 443 -18.14 -17.82 -10.71
N ALA A 444 -18.86 -18.30 -11.73
CA ALA A 444 -18.34 -18.27 -13.09
C ALA A 444 -18.04 -16.80 -13.45
N PRO A 445 -16.80 -16.46 -13.86
CA PRO A 445 -16.50 -15.11 -14.31
C PRO A 445 -17.35 -14.80 -15.55
N VAL A 446 -17.72 -13.53 -15.72
CA VAL A 446 -18.42 -13.07 -16.91
C VAL A 446 -17.61 -13.50 -18.15
N PRO A 447 -18.21 -14.18 -19.14
CA PRO A 447 -17.51 -14.59 -20.35
C PRO A 447 -16.83 -13.40 -21.03
N GLY A 448 -15.55 -13.55 -21.40
CA GLY A 448 -14.77 -12.49 -22.04
C GLY A 448 -14.13 -11.46 -21.09
N SER A 449 -14.40 -11.52 -19.77
CA SER A 449 -13.73 -10.66 -18.78
C SER A 449 -12.23 -10.96 -18.65
N ASP A 450 -11.45 -9.99 -18.16
CA ASP A 450 -10.01 -10.18 -17.91
C ASP A 450 -9.75 -11.34 -16.94
N LEU A 451 -10.56 -11.49 -15.90
CA LEU A 451 -10.48 -12.62 -14.97
C LEU A 451 -10.70 -13.96 -15.69
N SER A 452 -11.70 -14.04 -16.57
CA SER A 452 -11.96 -15.26 -17.35
C SER A 452 -10.77 -15.63 -18.25
N ARG A 453 -10.16 -14.64 -18.90
CA ARG A 453 -8.98 -14.82 -19.75
C ARG A 453 -7.77 -15.30 -18.95
N VAL A 454 -7.50 -14.64 -17.83
CA VAL A 454 -6.39 -14.97 -16.92
C VAL A 454 -6.54 -16.38 -16.34
N LEU A 455 -7.74 -16.77 -15.91
CA LEU A 455 -8.01 -18.12 -15.43
C LEU A 455 -7.85 -19.17 -16.53
N ALA A 456 -8.26 -18.86 -17.77
CA ALA A 456 -8.07 -19.75 -18.91
C ALA A 456 -6.58 -19.93 -19.24
N ASP A 457 -5.79 -18.86 -19.25
CA ASP A 457 -4.35 -18.92 -19.52
C ASP A 457 -3.61 -19.65 -18.39
N ALA A 458 -3.95 -19.38 -17.13
CA ALA A 458 -3.41 -20.11 -15.98
C ALA A 458 -3.70 -21.62 -16.05
N SER A 459 -4.89 -22.01 -16.51
CA SER A 459 -5.27 -23.43 -16.61
C SER A 459 -4.46 -24.24 -17.63
N ARG A 460 -3.80 -23.56 -18.58
CA ARG A 460 -2.92 -24.18 -19.59
C ARG A 460 -1.51 -24.45 -19.06
N LEU A 461 -1.15 -23.89 -17.90
CA LEU A 461 0.17 -24.07 -17.30
C LEU A 461 0.25 -25.43 -16.58
N PRO A 462 1.29 -26.25 -16.81
CA PRO A 462 1.43 -27.57 -16.15
C PRO A 462 1.47 -27.49 -14.60
N ILE A 463 1.98 -26.38 -14.07
CA ILE A 463 2.15 -26.12 -12.64
C ILE A 463 0.85 -25.71 -11.92
N HIS A 464 -0.23 -25.45 -12.67
CA HIS A 464 -1.49 -24.96 -12.13
C HIS A 464 -2.23 -26.04 -11.31
N ARG A 465 -2.76 -25.62 -10.16
CA ARG A 465 -3.68 -26.40 -9.30
C ARG A 465 -4.91 -25.57 -8.98
N ARG A 466 -6.10 -26.14 -9.14
CA ARG A 466 -7.37 -25.47 -8.81
C ARG A 466 -8.08 -26.25 -7.71
N ILE A 467 -8.35 -25.58 -6.60
CA ILE A 467 -8.93 -26.14 -5.39
C ILE A 467 -10.30 -25.50 -5.20
N ARG A 468 -11.36 -26.32 -5.14
CA ARG A 468 -12.73 -25.84 -4.88
C ARG A 468 -13.15 -26.22 -3.47
N LEU A 469 -13.42 -25.22 -2.65
CA LEU A 469 -13.91 -25.38 -1.28
C LEU A 469 -15.44 -25.51 -1.30
N GLY A 470 -15.93 -26.74 -1.10
CA GLY A 470 -17.34 -27.00 -0.77
C GLY A 470 -17.71 -26.57 0.65
N PRO A 471 -18.93 -26.78 1.13
CA PRO A 471 -19.28 -26.61 2.55
C PRO A 471 -18.56 -27.65 3.45
N LEU A 472 -18.46 -27.37 4.76
CA LEU A 472 -17.99 -28.37 5.74
C LEU A 472 -19.04 -29.46 5.92
N GLY A 473 -18.61 -30.69 6.19
CA GLY A 473 -19.50 -31.75 6.64
C GLY A 473 -19.98 -31.52 8.08
N LEU A 474 -21.04 -32.24 8.49
CA LEU A 474 -21.63 -32.10 9.83
C LEU A 474 -20.62 -32.34 10.96
N ALA A 475 -19.69 -33.30 10.80
CA ALA A 475 -18.66 -33.58 11.80
C ALA A 475 -17.71 -32.39 12.01
N ASP A 476 -17.18 -31.83 10.92
CA ASP A 476 -16.32 -30.65 10.94
C ASP A 476 -17.07 -29.40 11.45
N ALA A 477 -18.33 -29.23 11.07
CA ALA A 477 -19.17 -28.15 11.59
C ALA A 477 -19.39 -28.28 13.10
N THR A 478 -19.63 -29.49 13.60
CA THR A 478 -19.79 -29.77 15.04
C THR A 478 -18.50 -29.46 15.82
N GLU A 479 -17.35 -29.85 15.29
CA GLU A 479 -16.05 -29.50 15.86
C GLU A 479 -15.82 -27.98 15.86
N LEU A 480 -16.23 -27.28 14.80
CA LEU A 480 -16.15 -25.82 14.74
C LEU A 480 -17.05 -25.13 15.77
N ILE A 481 -18.28 -25.66 15.98
CA ILE A 481 -19.22 -25.18 17.02
C ILE A 481 -18.61 -25.39 18.40
N ARG A 482 -18.07 -26.59 18.68
CA ARG A 482 -17.43 -26.93 19.95
C ARG A 482 -16.29 -25.97 20.28
N ARG A 483 -15.46 -25.62 19.29
CA ARG A 483 -14.37 -24.64 19.45
C ARG A 483 -14.84 -23.22 19.66
N ALA A 484 -15.95 -22.83 19.02
CA ALA A 484 -16.51 -21.49 19.16
C ALA A 484 -17.21 -21.28 20.52
N ALA A 485 -17.94 -22.29 21.00
CA ALA A 485 -18.69 -22.26 22.26
C ALA A 485 -17.83 -22.61 23.49
N GLY A 486 -16.70 -23.30 23.31
CA GLY A 486 -15.81 -23.72 24.40
C GLY A 486 -16.27 -24.96 25.18
N HIS A 487 -17.41 -25.56 24.81
CA HIS A 487 -17.95 -26.79 25.39
C HIS A 487 -18.60 -27.67 24.30
N GLU A 488 -18.90 -28.93 24.63
CA GLU A 488 -19.63 -29.85 23.74
C GLU A 488 -21.04 -29.30 23.44
N PRO A 489 -21.42 -29.12 22.16
CA PRO A 489 -22.78 -28.76 21.79
C PRO A 489 -23.69 -29.99 21.83
N GLY A 490 -24.94 -29.85 22.28
CA GLY A 490 -25.93 -30.92 22.16
C GLY A 490 -26.15 -31.31 20.70
N ALA A 491 -26.30 -32.61 20.42
CA ALA A 491 -26.42 -33.13 19.05
C ALA A 491 -27.58 -32.49 18.24
N GLY A 492 -28.69 -32.16 18.90
CA GLY A 492 -29.82 -31.44 18.28
C GLY A 492 -29.44 -30.01 17.89
N THR A 493 -28.76 -29.26 18.76
CA THR A 493 -28.29 -27.89 18.50
C THR A 493 -27.27 -27.85 17.36
N ALA A 494 -26.31 -28.78 17.35
CA ALA A 494 -25.31 -28.87 16.29
C ALA A 494 -25.95 -29.12 14.91
N ARG A 495 -26.95 -30.00 14.85
CA ARG A 495 -27.70 -30.28 13.61
C ARG A 495 -28.55 -29.08 13.17
N THR A 496 -29.24 -28.40 14.08
CA THR A 496 -29.99 -27.17 13.76
C THR A 496 -29.10 -26.07 13.19
N ILE A 497 -27.92 -25.85 13.79
CA ILE A 497 -26.93 -24.89 13.28
C ILE A 497 -26.43 -25.33 11.90
N TYR A 498 -26.10 -26.61 11.71
CA TYR A 498 -25.65 -27.13 10.43
C TYR A 498 -26.70 -26.96 9.32
N ASP A 499 -27.95 -27.36 9.56
CA ASP A 499 -29.04 -27.32 8.58
C ASP A 499 -29.34 -25.88 8.12
N ARG A 500 -29.21 -24.88 9.02
CA ARG A 500 -29.41 -23.46 8.68
C ARG A 500 -28.23 -22.81 7.98
N THR A 501 -27.02 -23.25 8.30
CA THR A 501 -25.79 -22.67 7.76
C THR A 501 -25.30 -23.39 6.51
N ALA A 502 -25.91 -24.53 6.18
CA ALA A 502 -25.51 -25.44 5.12
C ALA A 502 -24.00 -25.77 5.16
N GLY A 503 -23.41 -25.83 6.37
CA GLY A 503 -22.00 -26.10 6.58
C GLY A 503 -21.04 -24.97 6.20
N ASN A 504 -21.51 -23.73 5.98
CA ASN A 504 -20.62 -22.59 5.74
C ASN A 504 -19.86 -22.21 7.04
N PRO A 505 -18.51 -22.34 7.10
CA PRO A 505 -17.73 -22.14 8.33
C PRO A 505 -17.96 -20.79 9.01
N PHE A 506 -18.08 -19.71 8.23
CA PHE A 506 -18.34 -18.38 8.78
C PHE A 506 -19.69 -18.33 9.48
N TYR A 507 -20.75 -18.79 8.82
CA TYR A 507 -22.09 -18.80 9.39
C TYR A 507 -22.19 -19.71 10.62
N VAL A 508 -21.57 -20.89 10.58
CA VAL A 508 -21.48 -21.81 11.72
C VAL A 508 -20.87 -21.10 12.92
N ARG A 509 -19.74 -20.42 12.73
CA ARG A 509 -19.03 -19.70 13.79
C ARG A 509 -19.83 -18.51 14.34
N GLU A 510 -20.39 -17.68 13.46
CA GLU A 510 -21.13 -16.49 13.88
C GLU A 510 -22.43 -16.84 14.61
N LEU A 511 -23.15 -17.87 14.15
CA LEU A 511 -24.36 -18.33 14.81
C LEU A 511 -24.06 -19.00 16.16
N SER A 512 -22.96 -19.76 16.25
CA SER A 512 -22.52 -20.37 17.53
C SER A 512 -22.22 -19.31 18.58
N ARG A 513 -21.44 -18.27 18.25
CA ARG A 513 -21.14 -17.17 19.16
C ARG A 513 -22.40 -16.43 19.60
N PHE A 514 -23.30 -16.13 18.66
CA PHE A 514 -24.56 -15.44 18.96
C PHE A 514 -25.43 -16.19 19.98
N LEU A 515 -25.49 -17.52 19.88
CA LEU A 515 -26.23 -18.36 20.82
C LEU A 515 -25.48 -18.55 22.16
N SER A 516 -24.15 -18.48 22.18
CA SER A 516 -23.32 -18.49 23.41
C SER A 516 -23.54 -17.24 24.24
N ASP A 517 -23.51 -16.06 23.63
CA ASP A 517 -23.61 -14.79 24.35
C ASP A 517 -24.98 -14.59 25.03
N ARG A 518 -26.03 -15.29 24.56
CA ARG A 518 -27.38 -15.25 25.15
C ARG A 518 -27.68 -16.40 26.11
N GLY A 519 -26.73 -17.33 26.32
CA GLY A 519 -26.94 -18.51 27.16
C GLY A 519 -27.96 -19.52 26.61
N THR A 520 -28.32 -19.43 25.33
CA THR A 520 -29.43 -20.19 24.72
C THR A 520 -28.99 -21.42 23.91
N LEU A 521 -27.70 -21.78 23.89
CA LEU A 521 -27.20 -22.98 23.19
C LEU A 521 -27.82 -24.29 23.69
N ALA A 522 -28.30 -24.34 24.94
CA ALA A 522 -28.97 -25.50 25.53
C ALA A 522 -30.43 -25.66 25.07
N ASP A 523 -31.13 -24.56 24.75
CA ASP A 523 -32.58 -24.50 24.47
C ASP A 523 -32.91 -24.15 23.00
N ALA A 524 -31.94 -24.31 22.09
CA ALA A 524 -32.08 -23.96 20.67
C ALA A 524 -33.12 -24.79 19.88
N SER A 525 -33.92 -25.62 20.55
CA SER A 525 -35.10 -26.29 19.99
C SER A 525 -36.27 -25.34 19.69
N ASP A 526 -36.32 -24.15 20.29
CA ASP A 526 -37.34 -23.15 19.99
C ASP A 526 -37.05 -22.42 18.67
N GLN A 527 -37.83 -22.75 17.63
CA GLN A 527 -37.66 -22.29 16.26
C GLN A 527 -37.76 -20.76 16.05
N ALA A 528 -38.31 -20.03 17.02
CA ALA A 528 -38.69 -18.62 16.89
C ALA A 528 -37.56 -17.59 17.16
N GLY A 529 -36.41 -18.01 17.70
CA GLY A 529 -35.33 -17.09 18.14
C GLY A 529 -34.05 -17.08 17.31
N VAL A 530 -33.93 -17.95 16.30
CA VAL A 530 -32.67 -18.16 15.56
C VAL A 530 -32.69 -17.34 14.24
N PRO A 531 -31.72 -16.43 14.00
CA PRO A 531 -31.64 -15.62 12.78
C PRO A 531 -31.53 -16.43 11.47
N ALA A 532 -32.00 -15.88 10.34
CA ALA A 532 -32.02 -16.54 9.03
C ALA A 532 -30.72 -16.36 8.21
N GLY A 533 -29.86 -15.41 8.58
CA GLY A 533 -28.57 -15.17 7.92
C GLY A 533 -27.67 -14.18 8.67
N VAL A 534 -26.44 -13.98 8.17
CA VAL A 534 -25.41 -13.10 8.77
C VAL A 534 -25.92 -11.69 9.02
N ARG A 535 -26.74 -11.13 8.12
CA ARG A 535 -27.33 -9.79 8.30
C ARG A 535 -28.16 -9.67 9.57
N ASP A 536 -28.95 -10.70 9.89
CA ASP A 536 -29.79 -10.71 11.09
C ASP A 536 -28.95 -10.94 12.36
N VAL A 537 -27.84 -11.69 12.26
CA VAL A 537 -26.87 -11.85 13.34
C VAL A 537 -26.15 -10.52 13.63
N VAL A 538 -25.65 -9.83 12.60
CA VAL A 538 -24.98 -8.53 12.72
C VAL A 538 -25.96 -7.49 13.27
N ARG A 539 -27.18 -7.41 12.73
CA ARG A 539 -28.24 -6.54 13.25
C ARG A 539 -28.54 -6.84 14.72
N GLY A 540 -28.62 -8.11 15.09
CA GLY A 540 -28.83 -8.56 16.47
C GLY A 540 -27.74 -8.11 17.45
N ARG A 541 -26.47 -8.09 17.02
CA ARG A 541 -25.34 -7.56 17.82
C ARG A 541 -25.37 -6.04 17.95
N MET A 542 -25.88 -5.33 16.94
CA MET A 542 -25.97 -3.87 16.95
C MET A 542 -27.10 -3.31 17.82
N VAL A 543 -28.07 -4.11 18.26
CA VAL A 543 -29.23 -3.65 19.05
C VAL A 543 -28.82 -2.97 20.37
N GLY A 544 -27.73 -3.40 20.99
CA GLY A 544 -27.23 -2.85 22.26
C GLY A 544 -26.22 -1.71 22.12
N LEU A 545 -25.85 -1.32 20.90
CA LEU A 545 -24.91 -0.23 20.66
C LEU A 545 -25.61 1.13 20.80
N ASP A 546 -24.96 2.06 21.50
CA ASP A 546 -25.36 3.46 21.50
C ASP A 546 -25.18 4.10 20.10
N ASP A 547 -25.72 5.30 19.94
CA ASP A 547 -25.69 5.99 18.64
C ASP A 547 -24.27 6.39 18.23
N SER A 548 -23.36 6.60 19.20
CA SER A 548 -21.98 7.01 18.95
C SER A 548 -21.14 5.86 18.39
N ALA A 549 -21.19 4.68 19.01
CA ALA A 549 -20.52 3.47 18.54
C ALA A 549 -21.12 2.98 17.21
N ARG A 550 -22.43 3.13 17.01
CA ARG A 550 -23.08 2.82 15.73
C ARG A 550 -22.60 3.74 14.62
N ASP A 551 -22.48 5.05 14.87
CA ASP A 551 -21.98 5.99 13.87
C ASP A 551 -20.52 5.69 13.50
N LEU A 552 -19.67 5.43 14.50
CA LEU A 552 -18.27 5.07 14.28
C LEU A 552 -18.13 3.80 13.44
N LEU A 553 -18.96 2.78 13.71
CA LEU A 553 -19.00 1.53 12.96
C LEU A 553 -19.44 1.74 11.50
N GLN A 554 -20.42 2.62 11.25
CA GLN A 554 -20.88 2.97 9.90
C GLN A 554 -19.81 3.75 9.12
N ILE A 555 -19.13 4.68 9.77
CA ILE A 555 -17.98 5.41 9.18
C ILE A 555 -16.87 4.43 8.81
N ALA A 556 -16.46 3.58 9.75
CA ALA A 556 -15.45 2.55 9.53
C ALA A 556 -15.82 1.67 8.32
N ALA A 557 -17.09 1.27 8.22
CA ALA A 557 -17.56 0.40 7.13
C ALA A 557 -17.43 1.05 5.75
N LEU A 558 -17.59 2.38 5.65
CA LEU A 558 -17.41 3.14 4.42
C LEU A 558 -15.94 3.46 4.11
N ILE A 559 -15.09 3.62 5.12
CA ILE A 559 -13.64 3.81 4.92
C ILE A 559 -13.01 2.56 4.29
N GLY A 560 -13.36 1.37 4.77
CA GLY A 560 -12.84 0.12 4.23
C GLY A 560 -12.78 -1.02 5.24
N ARG A 561 -12.18 -2.14 4.82
CA ARG A 561 -11.95 -3.29 5.70
C ARG A 561 -10.87 -3.02 6.74
N ASP A 562 -9.80 -2.36 6.31
CA ASP A 562 -8.73 -1.84 7.15
C ASP A 562 -8.95 -0.32 7.30
N VAL A 563 -8.98 0.15 8.53
CA VAL A 563 -9.39 1.52 8.87
C VAL A 563 -8.29 2.17 9.69
N ASP A 564 -7.69 3.22 9.12
CA ASP A 564 -6.75 4.08 9.83
C ASP A 564 -7.48 4.85 10.93
N LEU A 565 -6.94 4.82 12.16
CA LEU A 565 -7.55 5.45 13.33
C LEU A 565 -7.55 6.98 13.21
N GLY A 566 -6.54 7.58 12.57
CA GLY A 566 -6.47 9.02 12.36
C GLY A 566 -7.54 9.53 11.39
N LEU A 567 -7.76 8.81 10.29
CA LEU A 567 -8.85 9.08 9.36
C LEU A 567 -10.21 8.85 10.02
N LEU A 568 -10.39 7.74 10.73
CA LEU A 568 -11.64 7.42 11.43
C LEU A 568 -12.00 8.52 12.45
N ALA A 569 -11.03 8.97 13.24
CA ALA A 569 -11.24 10.01 14.25
C ALA A 569 -11.66 11.35 13.64
N ARG A 570 -10.99 11.77 12.56
CA ARG A 570 -11.39 12.97 11.80
C ARG A 570 -12.81 12.90 11.27
N VAL A 571 -13.15 11.81 10.58
CA VAL A 571 -14.49 11.64 10.00
C VAL A 571 -15.55 11.56 11.10
N ALA A 572 -15.22 11.00 12.26
CA ALA A 572 -16.09 10.94 13.42
C ALA A 572 -16.14 12.24 14.25
N GLU A 573 -15.36 13.26 13.86
CA GLU A 573 -15.21 14.54 14.58
C GLU A 573 -14.87 14.31 16.08
N ALA A 574 -13.95 13.37 16.31
CA ALA A 574 -13.46 13.00 17.64
C ALA A 574 -11.92 13.00 17.66
N ASP A 575 -11.34 13.05 18.86
CA ASP A 575 -9.92 12.76 19.02
C ASP A 575 -9.66 11.24 19.00
N VAL A 576 -8.39 10.85 18.89
CA VAL A 576 -8.00 9.43 18.83
C VAL A 576 -8.40 8.71 20.13
N ALA A 577 -8.28 9.37 21.28
CA ALA A 577 -8.66 8.82 22.57
C ALA A 577 -10.16 8.50 22.63
N GLY A 578 -11.03 9.47 22.28
CA GLY A 578 -12.48 9.26 22.24
C GLY A 578 -12.90 8.22 21.19
N CYS A 579 -12.16 8.06 20.09
CA CYS A 579 -12.39 6.95 19.16
C CYS A 579 -12.06 5.58 19.77
N LEU A 580 -10.96 5.46 20.51
CA LEU A 580 -10.59 4.21 21.16
C LEU A 580 -11.63 3.77 22.20
N GLU A 581 -12.20 4.71 22.96
CA GLU A 581 -13.31 4.43 23.90
C GLU A 581 -14.55 3.89 23.17
N ARG A 582 -14.92 4.52 22.05
CA ARG A 582 -16.07 4.09 21.22
C ARG A 582 -15.82 2.76 20.48
N LEU A 583 -14.57 2.37 20.27
CA LEU A 583 -14.19 1.07 19.67
C LEU A 583 -14.27 -0.09 20.65
N GLU A 584 -14.15 0.13 21.98
CA GLU A 584 -14.20 -0.92 23.00
C GLU A 584 -15.46 -1.81 22.90
N PRO A 585 -16.70 -1.28 22.82
CA PRO A 585 -17.88 -2.13 22.66
C PRO A 585 -17.90 -2.87 21.30
N LEU A 586 -17.30 -2.31 20.25
CA LEU A 586 -17.23 -2.94 18.93
C LEU A 586 -16.22 -4.11 18.91
N HIS A 587 -15.13 -4.00 19.66
CA HIS A 587 -14.18 -5.08 19.89
C HIS A 587 -14.79 -6.20 20.74
N ALA A 588 -15.52 -5.85 21.80
CA ALA A 588 -16.20 -6.83 22.66
C ALA A 588 -17.24 -7.68 21.88
N LEU A 589 -17.92 -7.08 20.91
CA LEU A 589 -18.88 -7.77 20.02
C LEU A 589 -18.21 -8.52 18.84
N GLY A 590 -16.88 -8.44 18.71
CA GLY A 590 -16.11 -9.04 17.61
C GLY A 590 -16.49 -8.50 16.23
N LEU A 591 -16.93 -7.24 16.14
CA LEU A 591 -17.25 -6.58 14.88
C LEU A 591 -15.98 -5.98 14.24
N LEU A 592 -15.15 -5.37 15.07
CA LEU A 592 -13.82 -4.88 14.73
C LEU A 592 -12.76 -5.61 15.58
N GLU A 593 -11.55 -5.70 15.07
CA GLU A 593 -10.40 -6.30 15.74
C GLU A 593 -9.18 -5.37 15.59
N PRO A 594 -8.32 -5.25 16.63
CA PRO A 594 -7.07 -4.51 16.52
C PRO A 594 -6.09 -5.23 15.60
N ARG A 595 -5.19 -4.48 14.96
CA ARG A 595 -4.07 -5.04 14.17
C ARG A 595 -2.74 -4.90 14.90
N PRO A 596 -2.19 -5.98 15.49
CA PRO A 596 -0.91 -5.91 16.21
C PRO A 596 0.25 -5.38 15.36
N GLU A 597 0.29 -5.76 14.08
CA GLU A 597 1.30 -5.32 13.12
C GLU A 597 1.09 -3.89 12.58
N ALA A 598 -0.05 -3.25 12.87
CA ALA A 598 -0.40 -1.91 12.43
C ALA A 598 -1.17 -1.19 13.56
N PRO A 599 -0.48 -0.70 14.61
CA PRO A 599 -1.10 -0.23 15.85
C PRO A 599 -2.01 0.99 15.67
N PHE A 600 -1.89 1.71 14.55
CA PHE A 600 -2.74 2.85 14.19
C PHE A 600 -3.93 2.45 13.29
N SER A 601 -4.26 1.17 13.20
CA SER A 601 -5.34 0.67 12.37
C SER A 601 -6.19 -0.39 13.06
N VAL A 602 -7.48 -0.38 12.75
CA VAL A 602 -8.44 -1.43 13.12
C VAL A 602 -8.96 -2.13 11.86
N ARG A 603 -9.43 -3.36 12.02
CA ARG A 603 -9.91 -4.18 10.90
C ARG A 603 -11.27 -4.80 11.22
N PHE A 604 -12.14 -4.91 10.22
CA PHE A 604 -13.34 -5.74 10.34
C PHE A 604 -12.97 -7.22 10.49
N ALA A 605 -13.54 -7.88 11.51
CA ALA A 605 -13.33 -9.30 11.78
C ALA A 605 -13.66 -10.17 10.55
N HIS A 606 -14.62 -9.73 9.74
CA HIS A 606 -14.92 -10.31 8.44
C HIS A 606 -15.54 -9.29 7.48
N ASP A 607 -15.24 -9.41 6.18
CA ASP A 607 -15.72 -8.44 5.19
C ASP A 607 -17.25 -8.44 5.03
N LEU A 608 -17.88 -9.63 5.11
CA LEU A 608 -19.35 -9.76 5.19
C LEU A 608 -20.00 -8.95 6.33
N VAL A 609 -19.29 -8.69 7.44
CA VAL A 609 -19.81 -7.83 8.52
C VAL A 609 -19.83 -6.37 8.05
N ARG A 610 -18.73 -5.90 7.44
CA ARG A 610 -18.62 -4.58 6.82
C ARG A 610 -19.72 -4.38 5.77
N GLU A 611 -19.83 -5.30 4.81
CA GLU A 611 -20.86 -5.27 3.76
C GLU A 611 -22.27 -5.16 4.37
N SER A 612 -22.57 -5.98 5.39
CA SER A 612 -23.87 -5.94 6.07
C SER A 612 -24.13 -4.61 6.78
N ILE A 613 -23.11 -3.94 7.32
CA ILE A 613 -23.28 -2.62 7.96
C ILE A 613 -23.54 -1.55 6.89
N THR A 614 -22.79 -1.56 5.80
CA THR A 614 -22.99 -0.62 4.68
C THR A 614 -24.38 -0.77 4.07
N GLU A 615 -24.84 -2.00 3.80
CA GLU A 615 -26.16 -2.28 3.23
C GLU A 615 -27.33 -1.94 4.15
N THR A 616 -27.13 -2.01 5.47
CA THR A 616 -28.17 -1.65 6.46
C THR A 616 -28.18 -0.17 6.83
N THR A 617 -27.17 0.59 6.39
CA THR A 617 -27.11 2.03 6.58
C THR A 617 -28.04 2.73 5.59
N ALA A 618 -28.84 3.69 6.08
CA ALA A 618 -29.80 4.40 5.24
C ALA A 618 -29.08 5.10 4.06
N PRO A 619 -29.60 5.03 2.81
CA PRO A 619 -28.92 5.57 1.64
C PRO A 619 -28.54 7.06 1.77
N GLN A 620 -29.41 7.89 2.35
CA GLN A 620 -29.12 9.31 2.58
C GLN A 620 -27.99 9.54 3.59
N ARG A 621 -27.83 8.63 4.57
CA ARG A 621 -26.72 8.68 5.52
C ARG A 621 -25.41 8.29 4.83
N VAL A 622 -25.43 7.25 3.99
CA VAL A 622 -24.26 6.81 3.19
C VAL A 622 -23.69 7.96 2.37
N ILE A 623 -24.54 8.69 1.63
CA ILE A 623 -24.12 9.84 0.81
C ILE A 623 -23.42 10.92 1.66
N ARG A 624 -23.98 11.27 2.83
CA ARG A 624 -23.36 12.27 3.74
C ARG A 624 -22.04 11.78 4.33
N LEU A 625 -21.96 10.50 4.68
CA LEU A 625 -20.74 9.92 5.22
C LEU A 625 -19.64 9.85 4.16
N HIS A 626 -19.96 9.55 2.90
CA HIS A 626 -18.98 9.65 1.81
C HIS A 626 -18.39 11.06 1.69
N LEU A 627 -19.21 12.10 1.80
CA LEU A 627 -18.71 13.48 1.78
C LEU A 627 -17.76 13.75 2.96
N ARG A 628 -18.13 13.36 4.19
CA ARG A 628 -17.26 13.52 5.37
C ARG A 628 -15.93 12.77 5.23
N VAL A 629 -15.96 11.57 4.64
CA VAL A 629 -14.73 10.80 4.36
C VAL A 629 -13.87 11.52 3.32
N ALA A 630 -14.46 12.06 2.26
CA ALA A 630 -13.74 12.86 1.27
C ALA A 630 -13.10 14.11 1.90
N ASP A 631 -13.83 14.84 2.73
CA ASP A 631 -13.34 16.03 3.44
C ASP A 631 -12.13 15.69 4.32
N ALA A 632 -12.23 14.62 5.11
CA ALA A 632 -11.12 14.19 5.97
C ALA A 632 -9.88 13.69 5.20
N LEU A 633 -10.09 13.02 4.06
CA LEU A 633 -8.98 12.60 3.18
C LEU A 633 -8.24 13.81 2.60
N GLU A 634 -8.98 14.83 2.18
CA GLU A 634 -8.42 16.04 1.57
C GLU A 634 -7.67 16.89 2.60
N GLU A 635 -8.17 17.03 3.83
CA GLU A 635 -7.49 17.78 4.89
C GLU A 635 -6.17 17.13 5.37
N GLN A 636 -6.11 15.79 5.40
CA GLN A 636 -4.94 15.07 5.88
C GLN A 636 -3.82 14.98 4.84
N LEU A 637 -4.21 14.88 3.56
CA LEU A 637 -3.35 14.38 2.48
C LEU A 637 -3.57 15.16 1.18
N ALA A 638 -3.85 16.47 1.27
CA ALA A 638 -4.16 17.34 0.12
C ALA A 638 -3.17 17.22 -1.05
N ASP A 639 -1.89 17.00 -0.74
CA ASP A 639 -0.79 16.91 -1.70
C ASP A 639 -0.27 15.46 -1.93
N ASP A 640 -0.91 14.45 -1.32
CA ASP A 640 -0.52 13.05 -1.53
C ASP A 640 -1.38 12.38 -2.60
N ASP A 641 -0.76 12.13 -3.76
CA ASP A 641 -1.39 11.42 -4.87
C ASP A 641 -1.79 9.97 -4.54
N SER A 642 -1.35 9.40 -3.40
CA SER A 642 -1.75 8.06 -2.95
C SER A 642 -3.25 7.95 -2.65
N VAL A 643 -3.89 9.05 -2.26
CA VAL A 643 -5.33 9.09 -1.94
C VAL A 643 -6.21 9.60 -3.06
N ALA A 644 -5.64 10.04 -4.20
CA ALA A 644 -6.38 10.66 -5.29
C ALA A 644 -7.57 9.81 -5.78
N GLU A 645 -7.36 8.50 -5.96
CA GLU A 645 -8.38 7.56 -6.43
C GLU A 645 -9.48 7.34 -5.37
N ARG A 646 -9.09 7.22 -4.09
CA ARG A 646 -10.03 7.10 -2.95
C ARG A 646 -10.87 8.35 -2.78
N LEU A 647 -10.24 9.53 -2.83
CA LEU A 647 -10.92 10.82 -2.75
C LEU A 647 -11.95 10.99 -3.86
N ALA A 648 -11.56 10.69 -5.11
CA ALA A 648 -12.45 10.76 -6.26
C ALA A 648 -13.68 9.86 -6.10
N TYR A 649 -13.50 8.65 -5.57
CA TYR A 649 -14.61 7.75 -5.27
C TYR A 649 -15.56 8.30 -4.21
N HIS A 650 -15.03 8.78 -3.07
CA HIS A 650 -15.88 9.31 -2.01
C HIS A 650 -16.64 10.57 -2.46
N LEU A 651 -16.03 11.44 -3.26
CA LEU A 651 -16.72 12.60 -3.85
C LEU A 651 -17.81 12.18 -4.84
N TRP A 652 -17.52 11.23 -5.72
CA TRP A 652 -18.50 10.70 -6.65
C TRP A 652 -19.68 10.02 -5.94
N ALA A 653 -19.40 9.21 -4.92
CA ALA A 653 -20.41 8.50 -4.12
C ALA A 653 -21.25 9.45 -3.24
N ALA A 654 -20.71 10.62 -2.87
CA ALA A 654 -21.47 11.70 -2.23
C ALA A 654 -22.45 12.41 -3.19
N GLY A 655 -22.37 12.13 -4.50
CA GLY A 655 -23.35 12.54 -5.49
C GLY A 655 -23.67 14.05 -5.43
N PRO A 656 -24.96 14.45 -5.37
CA PRO A 656 -25.34 15.86 -5.37
C PRO A 656 -24.88 16.69 -4.16
N LEU A 657 -24.37 16.05 -3.09
CA LEU A 657 -23.85 16.78 -1.92
C LEU A 657 -22.41 17.25 -2.14
N ALA A 658 -21.66 16.62 -3.05
CA ALA A 658 -20.32 17.05 -3.40
C ALA A 658 -20.38 18.15 -4.46
N ASP A 659 -19.50 19.14 -4.30
CA ASP A 659 -19.31 20.17 -5.31
C ASP A 659 -18.82 19.54 -6.65
N PRO A 660 -19.49 19.81 -7.79
CA PRO A 660 -19.10 19.22 -9.07
C PRO A 660 -17.68 19.61 -9.52
N VAL A 661 -17.23 20.84 -9.25
CA VAL A 661 -15.88 21.30 -9.58
C VAL A 661 -14.85 20.45 -8.83
N ARG A 662 -15.03 20.32 -7.51
CA ARG A 662 -14.19 19.50 -6.63
C ARG A 662 -14.14 18.03 -7.07
N THR A 663 -15.30 17.46 -7.41
CA THR A 663 -15.39 16.07 -7.86
C THR A 663 -14.68 15.84 -9.19
N VAL A 664 -14.84 16.75 -10.16
CA VAL A 664 -14.16 16.65 -11.45
C VAL A 664 -12.64 16.76 -11.30
N GLU A 665 -12.13 17.67 -10.47
CA GLU A 665 -10.69 17.77 -10.22
C GLU A 665 -10.11 16.52 -9.55
N ALA A 666 -10.82 15.96 -8.56
CA ALA A 666 -10.42 14.70 -7.94
C ALA A 666 -10.38 13.55 -8.94
N LEU A 667 -11.40 13.41 -9.80
CA LEU A 667 -11.42 12.41 -10.88
C LEU A 667 -10.28 12.60 -11.88
N LYS A 668 -9.94 13.85 -12.24
CA LYS A 668 -8.77 14.13 -13.11
C LYS A 668 -7.46 13.70 -12.45
N ARG A 669 -7.28 13.98 -11.15
CA ARG A 669 -6.11 13.53 -10.38
C ARG A 669 -6.05 12.00 -10.32
N ALA A 670 -7.17 11.33 -10.03
CA ALA A 670 -7.27 9.86 -10.07
C ALA A 670 -6.90 9.29 -11.44
N GLY A 671 -7.38 9.90 -12.53
CA GLY A 671 -7.04 9.50 -13.90
C GLY A 671 -5.54 9.61 -14.21
N ARG A 672 -4.88 10.68 -13.76
CA ARG A 672 -3.42 10.83 -13.88
C ARG A 672 -2.67 9.80 -13.04
N ARG A 673 -3.13 9.53 -11.81
CA ARG A 673 -2.52 8.51 -10.94
C ARG A 673 -2.63 7.11 -11.53
N ALA A 674 -3.80 6.74 -12.04
CA ALA A 674 -4.00 5.48 -12.74
C ALA A 674 -3.10 5.39 -14.00
N THR A 675 -2.92 6.50 -14.72
CA THR A 675 -2.01 6.57 -15.87
C THR A 675 -0.55 6.35 -15.47
N SER A 676 -0.07 6.91 -14.36
CA SER A 676 1.32 6.71 -13.88
C SER A 676 1.59 5.27 -13.42
N LYS A 677 0.54 4.57 -12.98
CA LYS A 677 0.55 3.13 -12.69
C LYS A 677 0.35 2.24 -13.92
N LEU A 678 0.22 2.83 -15.12
CA LEU A 678 -0.09 2.14 -16.37
C LEU A 678 -1.42 1.35 -16.32
N ALA A 679 -2.35 1.77 -15.47
CA ALA A 679 -3.69 1.22 -15.34
C ALA A 679 -4.70 2.01 -16.19
N PHE A 680 -4.47 1.99 -17.50
CA PHE A 680 -5.15 2.85 -18.46
C PHE A 680 -6.69 2.68 -18.47
N ALA A 681 -7.20 1.46 -18.32
CA ALA A 681 -8.65 1.25 -18.24
C ALA A 681 -9.29 1.93 -17.02
N ALA A 682 -8.56 2.04 -15.90
CA ALA A 682 -9.03 2.82 -14.74
C ALA A 682 -8.90 4.32 -15.00
N ALA A 683 -7.82 4.76 -15.64
CA ALA A 683 -7.62 6.14 -16.03
C ALA A 683 -8.74 6.65 -16.96
N ASP A 684 -9.07 5.89 -18.00
CA ASP A 684 -10.14 6.23 -18.95
C ASP A 684 -11.49 6.36 -18.23
N ARG A 685 -11.85 5.41 -17.35
CA ARG A 685 -13.09 5.49 -16.57
C ARG A 685 -13.17 6.76 -15.72
N HIS A 686 -12.10 7.13 -15.03
CA HIS A 686 -12.09 8.35 -14.22
C HIS A 686 -12.24 9.60 -15.09
N LEU A 687 -11.54 9.68 -16.22
CA LEU A 687 -11.55 10.84 -17.11
C LEU A 687 -12.86 10.97 -17.91
N GLU A 688 -13.46 9.87 -18.34
CA GLU A 688 -14.80 9.84 -18.93
C GLU A 688 -15.86 10.32 -17.94
N THR A 689 -15.79 9.84 -16.69
CA THR A 689 -16.69 10.27 -15.61
C THR A 689 -16.52 11.75 -15.32
N ALA A 690 -15.27 12.24 -15.26
CA ALA A 690 -14.95 13.65 -15.08
C ALA A 690 -15.53 14.53 -16.20
N ALA A 691 -15.34 14.14 -17.47
CA ALA A 691 -15.85 14.88 -18.62
C ALA A 691 -17.39 14.91 -18.64
N GLN A 692 -18.04 13.78 -18.33
CA GLN A 692 -19.49 13.69 -18.30
C GLN A 692 -20.11 14.50 -17.15
N LEU A 693 -19.50 14.50 -15.96
CA LEU A 693 -19.94 15.31 -14.83
C LEU A 693 -19.76 16.80 -15.13
N ALA A 694 -18.60 17.21 -15.64
CA ALA A 694 -18.34 18.60 -16.03
C ALA A 694 -19.35 19.10 -17.07
N ARG A 695 -19.67 18.27 -18.08
CA ARG A 695 -20.69 18.58 -19.08
C ARG A 695 -22.05 18.81 -18.46
N THR A 696 -22.47 17.91 -17.57
CA THR A 696 -23.80 17.94 -16.92
C THR A 696 -23.91 19.14 -15.97
N ALA A 697 -22.81 19.52 -15.32
CA ALA A 697 -22.73 20.69 -14.45
C ALA A 697 -22.52 22.02 -15.19
N GLY A 698 -22.32 22.00 -16.51
CA GLY A 698 -22.09 23.21 -17.31
C GLY A 698 -20.71 23.86 -17.06
N LEU A 699 -19.67 23.04 -16.90
CA LEU A 699 -18.29 23.46 -16.59
C LEU A 699 -17.37 23.22 -17.80
N PRO A 700 -17.41 24.06 -18.85
CA PRO A 700 -16.74 23.80 -20.14
C PRO A 700 -15.21 23.76 -20.03
N GLU A 701 -14.59 24.54 -19.14
CA GLU A 701 -13.14 24.52 -18.91
C GLU A 701 -12.69 23.16 -18.35
N LEU A 702 -13.47 22.62 -17.40
CA LEU A 702 -13.18 21.34 -16.77
C LEU A 702 -13.50 20.17 -17.71
N GLU A 703 -14.57 20.25 -18.49
CA GLU A 703 -14.88 19.27 -19.54
C GLU A 703 -13.72 19.22 -20.55
N LEU A 704 -13.24 20.38 -21.01
CA LEU A 704 -12.09 20.46 -21.91
C LEU A 704 -10.83 19.86 -21.30
N SER A 705 -10.53 20.17 -20.04
CA SER A 705 -9.33 19.66 -19.35
C SER A 705 -9.38 18.13 -19.20
N ALA A 706 -10.54 17.57 -18.81
CA ALA A 706 -10.73 16.12 -18.73
C ALA A 706 -10.62 15.42 -20.09
N LEU A 707 -11.26 15.97 -21.14
CA LEU A 707 -11.18 15.44 -22.50
C LEU A 707 -9.76 15.53 -23.09
N ALA A 708 -9.01 16.59 -22.78
CA ALA A 708 -7.62 16.73 -23.21
C ALA A 708 -6.71 15.67 -22.56
N LEU A 709 -6.93 15.35 -21.27
CA LEU A 709 -6.25 14.24 -20.60
C LEU A 709 -6.64 12.89 -21.21
N LEU A 710 -7.92 12.68 -21.50
CA LEU A 710 -8.43 11.46 -22.12
C LEU A 710 -7.87 11.27 -23.54
N ALA A 711 -7.72 12.34 -24.33
CA ALA A 711 -7.19 12.26 -25.70
C ALA A 711 -5.71 11.82 -25.80
N ILE A 712 -4.98 11.82 -24.67
CA ILE A 712 -3.58 11.37 -24.59
C ILE A 712 -3.50 9.84 -24.43
N ALA A 713 -4.47 9.21 -23.74
CA ALA A 713 -4.41 7.80 -23.36
C ALA A 713 -4.66 6.77 -24.50
N PRO A 714 -5.65 6.92 -25.40
CA PRO A 714 -5.91 5.99 -26.52
C PRO A 714 -4.76 5.89 -27.53
N ARG A 715 -4.01 6.99 -27.72
CA ARG A 715 -2.77 6.98 -28.52
C ARG A 715 -1.72 6.02 -27.97
N ARG A 716 -1.76 5.76 -26.66
CA ARG A 716 -0.78 4.92 -25.98
C ARG A 716 -1.14 3.43 -26.13
N GLN A 717 -2.41 3.03 -26.09
CA GLN A 717 -2.75 1.61 -25.95
C GLN A 717 -3.29 0.85 -27.17
N ALA A 718 -4.04 1.46 -28.10
CA ALA A 718 -4.67 0.67 -29.18
C ALA A 718 -5.03 1.43 -30.47
N GLY A 719 -4.64 2.71 -30.61
CA GLY A 719 -4.95 3.53 -31.78
C GLY A 719 -6.31 4.25 -31.67
N PHE A 720 -6.55 5.20 -32.58
CA PHE A 720 -7.80 5.98 -32.64
C PHE A 720 -8.98 5.08 -33.04
N GLY A 721 -9.96 4.91 -32.17
CA GLY A 721 -11.29 4.38 -32.51
C GLY A 721 -12.32 5.49 -32.72
N GLY A 722 -13.52 5.16 -33.20
CA GLY A 722 -14.60 6.14 -33.42
C GLY A 722 -14.91 6.99 -32.18
N THR A 723 -14.87 6.41 -30.99
CA THR A 723 -15.05 7.13 -29.72
C THR A 723 -13.98 8.19 -29.47
N THR A 724 -12.72 7.95 -29.88
CA THR A 724 -11.62 8.92 -29.71
C THR A 724 -11.78 10.14 -30.62
N PHE A 725 -12.31 9.96 -31.84
CA PHE A 725 -12.58 11.06 -32.76
C PHE A 725 -13.65 12.00 -32.21
N ASP A 726 -14.76 11.46 -31.69
CA ASP A 726 -15.85 12.24 -31.10
C ASP A 726 -15.37 13.06 -29.88
N LEU A 727 -14.52 12.46 -29.04
CA LEU A 727 -13.93 13.13 -27.88
C LEU A 727 -13.04 14.32 -28.30
N LEU A 728 -12.19 14.12 -29.32
CA LEU A 728 -11.32 15.19 -29.84
C LEU A 728 -12.13 16.30 -30.51
N GLU A 729 -13.18 15.97 -31.24
CA GLU A 729 -14.09 16.97 -31.82
C GLU A 729 -14.76 17.82 -30.73
N ARG A 730 -15.27 17.16 -29.67
CA ARG A 730 -15.89 17.87 -28.54
C ARG A 730 -14.87 18.79 -27.84
N ALA A 731 -13.66 18.29 -27.58
CA ALA A 731 -12.59 19.08 -26.97
C ALA A 731 -12.20 20.28 -27.85
N GLU A 732 -12.08 20.09 -29.16
CA GLU A 732 -11.79 21.16 -30.11
C GLU A 732 -12.87 22.25 -30.08
N LEU A 733 -14.15 21.85 -30.08
CA LEU A 733 -15.28 22.79 -30.02
C LEU A 733 -15.29 23.60 -28.72
N LEU A 734 -15.07 22.94 -27.58
CA LEU A 734 -14.97 23.62 -26.28
C LEU A 734 -13.81 24.60 -26.23
N ALA A 735 -12.62 24.18 -26.72
CA ALA A 735 -11.46 25.05 -26.77
C ALA A 735 -11.72 26.33 -27.58
N ARG A 736 -12.44 26.23 -28.72
CA ARG A 736 -12.86 27.40 -29.50
C ARG A 736 -13.85 28.28 -28.75
N GLN A 737 -14.87 27.68 -28.13
CA GLN A 737 -15.87 28.43 -27.35
C GLN A 737 -15.23 29.23 -26.21
N LEU A 738 -14.17 28.68 -25.62
CA LEU A 738 -13.38 29.32 -24.55
C LEU A 738 -12.30 30.29 -25.06
N GLY A 739 -12.22 30.56 -26.38
CA GLY A 739 -11.20 31.44 -26.96
C GLY A 739 -9.77 30.89 -26.89
N ARG A 740 -9.59 29.58 -26.68
CA ARG A 740 -8.28 28.90 -26.59
C ARG A 740 -7.83 28.38 -27.95
N ASP A 741 -7.70 29.27 -28.93
CA ASP A 741 -7.48 28.91 -30.35
C ASP A 741 -6.28 27.99 -30.59
N VAL A 742 -5.16 28.23 -29.91
CA VAL A 742 -3.95 27.39 -30.05
C VAL A 742 -4.19 25.98 -29.49
N GLN A 743 -5.00 25.83 -28.44
CA GLN A 743 -5.37 24.51 -27.92
C GLN A 743 -6.33 23.80 -28.88
N ALA A 744 -7.31 24.53 -29.42
CA ALA A 744 -8.22 24.02 -30.44
C ALA A 744 -7.48 23.53 -31.69
N ALA A 745 -6.49 24.28 -32.18
CA ALA A 745 -5.66 23.88 -33.31
C ALA A 745 -4.83 22.62 -33.03
N GLY A 746 -4.26 22.50 -31.82
CA GLY A 746 -3.56 21.28 -31.41
C GLY A 746 -4.47 20.05 -31.35
N LEU A 747 -5.70 20.20 -30.84
CA LEU A 747 -6.72 19.14 -30.81
C LEU A 747 -7.22 18.77 -32.22
N LEU A 748 -7.37 19.76 -33.10
CA LEU A 748 -7.69 19.53 -34.51
C LEU A 748 -6.55 18.80 -35.23
N PHE A 749 -5.30 19.19 -34.98
CA PHE A 749 -4.14 18.51 -35.55
C PHE A 749 -4.02 17.07 -35.05
N ALA A 750 -4.29 16.83 -33.75
CA ALA A 750 -4.41 15.49 -33.17
C ALA A 750 -5.45 14.63 -33.89
N ARG A 751 -6.66 15.18 -34.10
CA ARG A 751 -7.75 14.50 -34.82
C ARG A 751 -7.35 14.22 -36.27
N LEU A 752 -6.71 15.17 -36.93
CA LEU A 752 -6.22 15.03 -38.30
C LEU A 752 -5.20 13.91 -38.44
N PHE A 753 -4.27 13.79 -37.49
CA PHE A 753 -3.28 12.72 -37.48
C PHE A 753 -3.95 11.34 -37.37
N GLY A 754 -4.94 11.21 -36.49
CA GLY A 754 -5.81 10.03 -36.43
C GLY A 754 -6.51 9.76 -37.76
N ALA A 755 -7.07 10.80 -38.40
CA ALA A 755 -7.77 10.69 -39.67
C ALA A 755 -6.88 10.17 -40.81
N TYR A 756 -5.60 10.58 -40.87
CA TYR A 756 -4.64 10.02 -41.81
C TYR A 756 -4.28 8.56 -41.49
N THR A 757 -4.14 8.26 -40.21
CA THR A 757 -3.77 6.93 -39.72
C THR A 757 -4.84 5.88 -40.04
N PHE A 758 -6.11 6.23 -39.86
CA PHE A 758 -7.28 5.35 -40.09
C PHE A 758 -8.00 5.62 -41.42
N LEU A 759 -7.42 6.48 -42.27
CA LEU A 759 -7.94 6.79 -43.61
C LEU A 759 -9.39 7.30 -43.61
N GLU A 760 -9.76 8.08 -42.60
CA GLU A 760 -11.08 8.68 -42.47
C GLU A 760 -11.41 9.56 -43.70
N PRO A 761 -12.66 9.50 -44.21
CA PRO A 761 -13.06 10.18 -45.45
C PRO A 761 -13.03 11.71 -45.34
N ASP A 762 -13.16 12.28 -44.14
CA ASP A 762 -13.23 13.73 -43.89
C ASP A 762 -11.84 14.40 -43.74
N ARG A 763 -10.73 13.64 -43.82
CA ARG A 763 -9.37 14.15 -43.60
C ARG A 763 -9.01 15.40 -44.40
N ALA A 764 -9.42 15.48 -45.67
CA ALA A 764 -9.14 16.64 -46.52
C ALA A 764 -9.86 17.91 -46.04
N GLN A 765 -11.06 17.78 -45.47
CA GLN A 765 -11.80 18.89 -44.88
C GLN A 765 -11.11 19.39 -43.60
N LEU A 766 -10.63 18.47 -42.75
CA LEU A 766 -9.91 18.80 -41.52
C LEU A 766 -8.60 19.55 -41.82
N VAL A 767 -7.83 19.10 -42.82
CA VAL A 767 -6.63 19.79 -43.31
C VAL A 767 -6.95 21.21 -43.73
N ARG A 768 -7.93 21.37 -44.63
CA ARG A 768 -8.26 22.66 -45.21
C ARG A 768 -8.67 23.67 -44.14
N ARG A 769 -9.50 23.22 -43.19
CA ARG A 769 -9.90 24.03 -42.04
C ARG A 769 -8.69 24.49 -41.22
N LEU A 770 -7.78 23.59 -40.88
CA LEU A 770 -6.60 23.93 -40.08
C LEU A 770 -5.61 24.85 -40.83
N TYR A 771 -5.45 24.63 -42.14
CA TYR A 771 -4.60 25.47 -42.99
C TYR A 771 -5.17 26.90 -43.12
N GLU A 772 -6.44 27.04 -43.47
CA GLU A 772 -7.12 28.33 -43.58
C GLU A 772 -7.10 29.09 -42.24
N GLN A 773 -7.31 28.39 -41.12
CA GLN A 773 -7.18 28.97 -39.77
C GLN A 773 -5.77 29.46 -39.47
N GLY A 774 -4.76 28.68 -39.86
CA GLY A 774 -3.35 29.06 -39.70
C GLY A 774 -3.02 30.33 -40.50
N GLU A 775 -3.31 30.32 -41.81
CA GLU A 775 -2.96 31.42 -42.72
C GLU A 775 -3.73 32.72 -42.40
N ALA A 776 -4.96 32.62 -41.92
CA ALA A 776 -5.72 33.79 -41.46
C ALA A 776 -5.24 34.35 -40.11
N SER A 777 -4.41 33.62 -39.36
CA SER A 777 -4.02 33.99 -38.00
C SER A 777 -2.72 34.81 -37.93
N GLY A 778 -2.75 35.85 -37.09
CA GLY A 778 -1.53 36.55 -36.66
C GLY A 778 -0.63 35.72 -35.74
N ASN A 779 -1.16 34.67 -35.09
CA ASN A 779 -0.43 33.85 -34.13
C ASN A 779 0.53 32.87 -34.86
N PRO A 780 1.85 32.92 -34.58
CA PRO A 780 2.83 32.07 -35.25
C PRO A 780 2.58 30.57 -34.99
N VAL A 781 2.09 30.18 -33.82
CA VAL A 781 1.84 28.77 -33.48
C VAL A 781 0.71 28.18 -34.32
N LEU A 782 -0.34 28.97 -34.59
CA LEU A 782 -1.45 28.55 -35.45
C LEU A 782 -1.00 28.39 -36.91
N ARG A 783 -0.15 29.29 -37.41
CA ARG A 783 0.48 29.15 -38.72
C ARG A 783 1.30 27.87 -38.83
N VAL A 784 2.05 27.52 -37.77
CA VAL A 784 2.81 26.26 -37.74
C VAL A 784 1.87 25.07 -37.91
N TYR A 785 0.82 24.94 -37.09
CA TYR A 785 -0.15 23.83 -37.23
C TYR A 785 -0.79 23.77 -38.63
N GLY A 786 -1.21 24.91 -39.17
CA GLY A 786 -1.79 24.98 -40.51
C GLY A 786 -0.84 24.50 -41.59
N ARG A 787 0.41 24.97 -41.56
CA ARG A 787 1.46 24.57 -42.51
C ARG A 787 1.87 23.11 -42.35
N GLN A 788 1.93 22.59 -41.13
CA GLN A 788 2.21 21.17 -40.88
C GLN A 788 1.13 20.27 -41.48
N ALA A 789 -0.14 20.59 -41.22
CA ALA A 789 -1.29 19.86 -41.76
C ALA A 789 -1.31 19.87 -43.29
N TRP A 790 -1.00 21.02 -43.89
CA TRP A 790 -0.93 21.15 -45.33
C TRP A 790 0.25 20.40 -45.95
N GLY A 791 1.43 20.45 -45.31
CA GLY A 791 2.59 19.66 -45.74
C GLY A 791 2.29 18.15 -45.74
N LEU A 792 1.66 17.62 -44.69
CA LEU A 792 1.21 16.23 -44.63
C LEU A 792 0.23 15.88 -45.76
N HIS A 793 -0.67 16.80 -46.09
CA HIS A 793 -1.61 16.63 -47.19
C HIS A 793 -0.93 16.61 -48.56
N GLN A 794 0.02 17.52 -48.80
CA GLN A 794 0.81 17.52 -50.04
C GLN A 794 1.60 16.22 -50.17
N TRP A 795 2.13 15.71 -49.07
CA TRP A 795 2.79 14.42 -49.06
C TRP A 795 1.81 13.28 -49.42
N ASP A 796 0.67 13.15 -48.74
CA ASP A 796 -0.32 12.09 -49.00
C ASP A 796 -0.88 12.12 -50.43
N THR A 797 -0.99 13.31 -51.03
CA THR A 797 -1.44 13.52 -52.42
C THR A 797 -0.32 13.40 -53.47
N GLY A 798 0.91 13.10 -53.03
CA GLY A 798 2.06 12.82 -53.90
C GLY A 798 2.76 14.07 -54.44
N ASN A 799 2.47 15.26 -53.91
CA ASN A 799 3.14 16.51 -54.25
C ASN A 799 4.36 16.73 -53.34
N ILE A 800 5.38 15.89 -53.49
CA ILE A 800 6.52 15.81 -52.56
C ILE A 800 7.32 17.11 -52.52
N GLY A 801 7.48 17.82 -53.64
CA GLY A 801 8.17 19.12 -53.67
C GLY A 801 7.47 20.19 -52.82
N GLU A 802 6.14 20.27 -52.91
CA GLU A 802 5.35 21.17 -52.08
C GLU A 802 5.37 20.74 -50.62
N ALA A 803 5.26 19.44 -50.34
CA ALA A 803 5.43 18.92 -48.99
C ALA A 803 6.78 19.37 -48.41
N TYR A 804 7.89 19.11 -49.12
CA TYR A 804 9.23 19.49 -48.69
C TYR A 804 9.34 20.97 -48.33
N ARG A 805 8.79 21.86 -49.17
CA ARG A 805 8.73 23.31 -48.90
C ARG A 805 8.03 23.63 -47.58
N TYR A 806 6.83 23.08 -47.34
CA TYR A 806 6.09 23.29 -46.09
C TYR A 806 6.77 22.66 -44.87
N PHE A 807 7.57 21.61 -45.05
CA PHE A 807 8.30 20.95 -43.97
C PHE A 807 9.60 21.68 -43.59
N ILE A 808 10.26 22.34 -44.54
CA ILE A 808 11.51 23.10 -44.32
C ILE A 808 11.24 24.54 -43.88
N ASP A 809 10.26 25.22 -44.48
CA ASP A 809 9.96 26.64 -44.21
C ASP A 809 9.16 26.85 -42.92
N ASN A 810 8.87 25.77 -42.19
CA ASN A 810 8.08 25.80 -40.97
C ASN A 810 8.99 25.58 -39.77
N ASP A 811 8.96 26.49 -38.80
CA ASP A 811 9.78 26.42 -37.59
C ASP A 811 9.00 25.71 -36.45
N PRO A 812 9.25 24.42 -36.19
CA PRO A 812 8.57 23.69 -35.13
C PRO A 812 9.02 24.13 -33.72
N ALA A 813 10.13 24.87 -33.58
CA ALA A 813 10.60 25.35 -32.27
C ALA A 813 9.54 26.21 -31.57
N LEU A 814 8.68 26.87 -32.35
CA LEU A 814 7.57 27.70 -31.88
C LEU A 814 6.45 26.89 -31.19
N LEU A 815 6.39 25.56 -31.39
CA LEU A 815 5.45 24.68 -30.67
C LEU A 815 5.93 24.36 -29.24
N HIS A 816 7.20 24.60 -28.93
CA HIS A 816 7.84 24.26 -27.65
C HIS A 816 7.96 25.45 -26.66
N GLY A 817 7.31 26.59 -26.96
CA GLY A 817 7.36 27.83 -26.16
C GLY A 817 6.53 27.84 -24.87
N ASP A 818 7.17 28.32 -23.79
CA ASP A 818 6.80 28.50 -22.37
C ASP A 818 6.13 27.32 -21.62
N ASN A 819 6.98 26.63 -20.86
CA ASN A 819 6.77 25.35 -20.18
C ASN A 819 6.16 25.55 -18.76
N SER A 820 5.41 26.64 -18.55
CA SER A 820 5.04 27.15 -17.22
C SER A 820 3.70 26.60 -16.66
N SER A 821 2.93 25.83 -17.43
CA SER A 821 1.70 25.16 -16.96
C SER A 821 1.59 23.71 -17.47
N ARG A 822 2.51 22.87 -17.01
CA ARG A 822 2.78 21.50 -17.51
C ARG A 822 1.66 20.46 -17.37
N GLY A 823 0.58 20.73 -16.63
CA GLY A 823 -0.50 19.76 -16.40
C GLY A 823 -1.54 19.63 -17.53
N GLU A 824 -1.66 20.62 -18.41
CA GLU A 824 -2.75 20.69 -19.43
C GLU A 824 -2.23 20.78 -20.89
N THR A 825 -0.90 20.81 -21.08
CA THR A 825 -0.23 21.06 -22.37
C THR A 825 0.22 19.80 -23.13
N SER A 826 0.03 18.59 -22.58
CA SER A 826 0.63 17.34 -23.08
C SER A 826 0.15 16.89 -24.48
N VAL A 827 -1.05 17.28 -24.94
CA VAL A 827 -1.47 16.98 -26.33
C VAL A 827 -0.54 17.68 -27.33
N ARG A 828 -0.09 18.92 -27.03
CA ARG A 828 0.79 19.67 -27.94
C ARG A 828 2.16 19.01 -28.06
N SER A 829 2.76 18.54 -26.96
CA SER A 829 4.07 17.89 -26.98
C SER A 829 4.05 16.53 -27.69
N ASP A 830 2.98 15.75 -27.55
CA ASP A 830 2.92 14.40 -28.11
C ASP A 830 2.68 14.40 -29.63
N VAL A 831 1.86 15.32 -30.19
CA VAL A 831 1.63 15.37 -31.66
C VAL A 831 2.73 16.14 -32.40
N SER A 832 3.27 17.20 -31.80
CA SER A 832 4.41 17.93 -32.38
C SER A 832 5.73 17.18 -32.25
N GLY A 833 5.84 16.29 -31.26
CA GLY A 833 7.03 15.50 -30.99
C GLY A 833 7.50 14.69 -32.19
N GLU A 834 6.59 14.08 -32.95
CA GLU A 834 6.88 13.24 -34.13
C GLU A 834 7.22 14.03 -35.41
N TRP A 835 7.11 15.35 -35.39
CA TRP A 835 7.32 16.20 -36.55
C TRP A 835 8.72 16.07 -37.21
N PRO A 836 9.83 15.97 -36.46
CA PRO A 836 11.14 15.78 -37.06
C PRO A 836 11.25 14.48 -37.86
N GLY A 837 10.55 13.43 -37.43
CA GLY A 837 10.43 12.16 -38.14
C GLY A 837 9.82 12.32 -39.54
N TRP A 838 8.67 12.99 -39.62
CA TRP A 838 8.03 13.28 -40.89
C TRP A 838 8.84 14.20 -41.80
N ARG A 839 9.51 15.20 -41.22
CA ARG A 839 10.43 16.08 -41.95
C ARG A 839 11.57 15.27 -42.58
N ALA A 840 12.14 14.31 -41.87
CA ALA A 840 13.17 13.42 -42.42
C ALA A 840 12.63 12.52 -43.54
N VAL A 841 11.44 11.93 -43.40
CA VAL A 841 10.81 11.12 -44.46
C VAL A 841 10.62 11.92 -45.75
N VAL A 842 10.10 13.15 -45.64
CA VAL A 842 9.90 14.01 -46.81
C VAL A 842 11.23 14.46 -47.42
N THR A 843 12.24 14.75 -46.59
CA THR A 843 13.60 15.10 -47.02
C THR A 843 14.25 13.96 -47.80
N ALA A 844 14.12 12.73 -47.31
CA ALA A 844 14.58 11.53 -48.00
C ALA A 844 13.87 11.37 -49.36
N LEU A 845 12.54 11.43 -49.39
CA LEU A 845 11.76 11.30 -50.64
C LEU A 845 12.11 12.38 -51.68
N HIS A 846 12.40 13.60 -51.22
CA HIS A 846 12.89 14.70 -52.05
C HIS A 846 14.34 14.52 -52.52
N GLY A 847 15.02 13.44 -52.11
CA GLY A 847 16.32 13.01 -52.64
C GLY A 847 17.50 13.17 -51.69
N ASP A 848 17.31 13.66 -50.47
CA ASP A 848 18.40 13.84 -49.50
C ASP A 848 18.30 12.83 -48.35
N VAL A 849 18.71 11.59 -48.63
CA VAL A 849 18.64 10.46 -47.69
C VAL A 849 19.66 10.60 -46.56
N GLU A 850 20.82 11.17 -46.84
CA GLU A 850 21.90 11.35 -45.87
C GLU A 850 21.52 12.38 -44.80
N THR A 851 21.02 13.55 -45.22
CA THR A 851 20.50 14.55 -44.29
C THR A 851 19.33 13.99 -43.49
N ALA A 852 18.41 13.27 -44.13
CA ALA A 852 17.29 12.64 -43.44
C ALA A 852 17.74 11.65 -42.34
N GLY A 853 18.76 10.82 -42.61
CA GLY A 853 19.34 9.92 -41.60
C GLY A 853 19.91 10.67 -40.41
N THR A 854 20.68 11.74 -40.68
CA THR A 854 21.28 12.60 -39.63
C THR A 854 20.22 13.24 -38.74
N MET A 855 19.15 13.76 -39.34
CA MET A 855 18.03 14.38 -38.61
C MET A 855 17.34 13.42 -37.64
N ILE A 856 17.17 12.14 -38.02
CA ILE A 856 16.56 11.13 -37.15
C ILE A 856 17.48 10.74 -36.00
N ASP A 857 18.79 10.59 -36.27
CA ASP A 857 19.77 10.24 -35.25
C ASP A 857 19.95 11.33 -34.19
N GLU A 858 19.85 12.62 -34.58
CA GLU A 858 19.88 13.76 -33.65
C GLU A 858 18.59 13.90 -32.83
N TRP A 859 17.43 13.61 -33.42
CA TRP A 859 16.13 13.81 -32.78
C TRP A 859 15.86 12.80 -31.65
N ASN A 860 16.30 11.54 -31.78
CA ASN A 860 16.05 10.48 -30.80
C ASN A 860 17.27 9.58 -30.54
N GLY A 861 18.29 10.14 -29.88
CA GLY A 861 19.39 9.38 -29.25
C GLY A 861 18.94 8.61 -27.98
N PRO A 862 19.67 7.56 -27.54
CA PRO A 862 19.12 6.44 -26.77
C PRO A 862 19.01 6.72 -25.27
N THR A 863 17.80 6.95 -24.75
CA THR A 863 17.54 6.90 -23.28
C THR A 863 16.22 6.24 -22.89
N ASP A 864 15.17 6.26 -23.73
CA ASP A 864 13.91 5.57 -23.45
C ASP A 864 13.40 4.67 -24.62
N PRO A 865 12.73 3.53 -24.34
CA PRO A 865 12.30 2.60 -25.38
C PRO A 865 11.12 3.02 -26.29
N TYR A 866 10.35 4.08 -25.98
CA TYR A 866 9.39 4.65 -26.93
C TYR A 866 10.14 5.48 -27.97
N GLY A 867 11.06 6.34 -27.52
CA GLY A 867 11.97 7.06 -28.41
C GLY A 867 12.70 6.12 -29.39
N VAL A 868 13.15 4.95 -28.91
CA VAL A 868 13.77 3.92 -29.77
C VAL A 868 12.79 3.29 -30.77
N ALA A 869 11.52 3.08 -30.41
CA ALA A 869 10.53 2.52 -31.32
C ALA A 869 10.15 3.51 -32.43
N THR A 870 9.96 4.78 -32.07
CA THR A 870 9.69 5.87 -33.00
C THR A 870 10.89 6.13 -33.91
N TRP A 871 12.11 6.12 -33.36
CA TRP A 871 13.37 6.16 -34.13
C TRP A 871 13.43 5.03 -35.16
N ALA A 872 13.24 3.77 -34.74
CA ALA A 872 13.28 2.61 -35.63
C ALA A 872 12.19 2.68 -36.71
N TYR A 873 11.00 3.16 -36.37
CA TYR A 873 9.90 3.36 -37.30
C TYR A 873 10.28 4.30 -38.45
N TYR A 874 10.80 5.50 -38.15
CA TYR A 874 11.15 6.45 -39.19
C TYR A 874 12.37 6.02 -40.01
N ILE A 875 13.40 5.45 -39.39
CA ILE A 875 14.57 4.94 -40.14
C ILE A 875 14.17 3.81 -41.08
N THR A 876 13.40 2.83 -40.60
CA THR A 876 13.04 1.68 -41.44
C THR A 876 12.15 2.07 -42.61
N ILE A 877 11.32 3.10 -42.48
CA ILE A 877 10.58 3.71 -43.60
C ILE A 877 11.53 4.39 -44.59
N ILE A 878 12.44 5.24 -44.11
CA ILE A 878 13.38 5.97 -44.98
C ILE A 878 14.26 4.98 -45.75
N ALA A 879 14.81 3.98 -45.05
CA ALA A 879 15.67 2.95 -45.62
C ALA A 879 14.94 2.09 -46.66
N SER A 880 13.71 1.65 -46.37
CA SER A 880 12.93 0.86 -47.33
C SER A 880 12.49 1.67 -48.54
N MET A 881 12.15 2.95 -48.36
CA MET A 881 11.88 3.86 -49.49
C MET A 881 13.14 3.99 -50.36
N ALA A 882 14.31 4.18 -49.76
CA ALA A 882 15.59 4.27 -50.46
C ALA A 882 16.02 2.96 -51.15
N GLY A 883 15.45 1.82 -50.75
CA GLY A 883 15.84 0.50 -51.25
C GLY A 883 17.08 -0.08 -50.56
N ASP A 884 17.41 0.38 -49.36
CA ASP A 884 18.57 -0.06 -48.57
C ASP A 884 18.16 -1.09 -47.51
N ALA A 885 18.16 -2.37 -47.89
CA ALA A 885 17.81 -3.48 -47.01
C ALA A 885 18.81 -3.65 -45.85
N ASP A 886 20.11 -3.39 -46.09
CA ASP A 886 21.14 -3.52 -45.07
C ASP A 886 20.97 -2.49 -43.95
N TRP A 887 20.53 -1.27 -44.30
CA TRP A 887 20.23 -0.23 -43.30
C TRP A 887 19.03 -0.60 -42.43
N VAL A 888 17.99 -1.22 -43.00
CA VAL A 888 16.89 -1.79 -42.22
C VAL A 888 17.43 -2.86 -41.26
N MET A 889 18.24 -3.81 -41.74
CA MET A 889 18.78 -4.89 -40.90
C MET A 889 19.62 -4.36 -39.73
N ARG A 890 20.54 -3.42 -39.96
CA ARG A 890 21.33 -2.77 -38.88
C ARG A 890 20.44 -2.06 -37.85
N THR A 891 19.38 -1.41 -38.32
CA THR A 891 18.41 -0.73 -37.45
C THR A 891 17.64 -1.72 -36.59
N ILE A 892 17.22 -2.84 -37.17
CA ILE A 892 16.49 -3.91 -36.46
C ILE A 892 17.39 -4.61 -35.44
N GLU A 893 18.67 -4.88 -35.75
CA GLU A 893 19.63 -5.41 -34.78
C GLU A 893 19.77 -4.51 -33.55
N ARG A 894 19.93 -3.20 -33.78
CA ARG A 894 19.99 -2.21 -32.70
C ARG A 894 18.67 -2.13 -31.91
N TRP A 895 17.54 -2.21 -32.59
CA TRP A 895 16.21 -2.24 -31.97
C TRP A 895 16.01 -3.49 -31.09
N MET A 896 16.43 -4.68 -31.58
CA MET A 896 16.33 -5.95 -30.86
C MET A 896 17.29 -6.03 -29.67
N ALA A 897 18.54 -5.53 -29.82
CA ALA A 897 19.55 -5.51 -28.76
C ALA A 897 19.10 -4.73 -27.51
N MET A 898 18.15 -3.80 -27.67
CA MET A 898 17.57 -3.01 -26.58
C MET A 898 16.50 -3.77 -25.76
N GLY A 899 16.30 -5.08 -25.97
CA GLY A 899 15.41 -5.91 -25.15
C GLY A 899 13.91 -5.68 -25.41
N THR A 900 13.57 -5.22 -26.62
CA THR A 900 12.26 -4.68 -27.00
C THR A 900 11.28 -5.73 -27.55
N GLY A 901 11.66 -7.01 -27.46
CA GLY A 901 11.05 -8.11 -28.18
C GLY A 901 9.57 -8.36 -27.85
N ARG A 902 8.74 -8.10 -28.87
CA ARG A 902 7.36 -8.59 -29.08
C ARG A 902 6.26 -7.94 -28.22
N SER A 903 5.47 -7.06 -28.87
CA SER A 903 4.15 -6.46 -28.48
C SER A 903 4.19 -4.98 -28.06
N ALA A 904 3.19 -4.13 -28.33
CA ALA A 904 2.22 -4.00 -29.42
C ALA A 904 1.98 -2.48 -29.58
N VAL A 905 2.97 -1.76 -30.10
CA VAL A 905 2.79 -0.33 -30.45
C VAL A 905 2.37 -0.26 -31.91
N GLN A 906 1.47 0.64 -32.27
CA GLN A 906 0.99 0.79 -33.65
C GLN A 906 2.15 0.90 -34.67
N GLN A 907 3.24 1.60 -34.30
CA GLN A 907 4.44 1.76 -35.11
C GLN A 907 5.23 0.45 -35.34
N GLU A 908 5.09 -0.54 -34.45
CA GLU A 908 5.80 -1.83 -34.54
C GLU A 908 5.35 -2.66 -35.74
N ILE A 909 4.07 -2.56 -36.13
CA ILE A 909 3.55 -3.26 -37.31
C ILE A 909 4.33 -2.83 -38.56
N TYR A 910 4.57 -1.53 -38.70
CA TYR A 910 5.32 -0.98 -39.82
C TYR A 910 6.80 -1.37 -39.75
N VAL A 911 7.43 -1.30 -38.58
CA VAL A 911 8.82 -1.78 -38.40
C VAL A 911 8.96 -3.25 -38.83
N ARG A 912 8.01 -4.10 -38.44
CA ARG A 912 7.99 -5.53 -38.82
C ARG A 912 7.78 -5.75 -40.31
N LEU A 913 6.88 -5.00 -40.95
CA LEU A 913 6.68 -5.09 -42.39
C LEU A 913 7.96 -4.69 -43.16
N ASN A 914 8.64 -3.63 -42.72
CA ASN A 914 9.92 -3.22 -43.31
C ASN A 914 11.04 -4.24 -43.03
N TRP A 915 11.05 -4.86 -41.85
CA TRP A 915 11.97 -5.95 -41.52
C TRP A 915 11.75 -7.18 -42.41
N PHE A 916 10.50 -7.59 -42.64
CA PHE A 916 10.21 -8.68 -43.56
C PHE A 916 10.68 -8.36 -44.98
N TRP A 917 10.48 -7.13 -45.46
CA TRP A 917 11.01 -6.70 -46.74
C TRP A 917 12.53 -6.85 -46.81
N ALA A 918 13.26 -6.33 -45.83
CA ALA A 918 14.72 -6.43 -45.81
C ALA A 918 15.23 -7.87 -45.72
N ARG A 919 14.57 -8.71 -44.90
CA ARG A 919 14.88 -10.13 -44.77
C ARG A 919 14.64 -10.90 -46.07
N ALA A 920 13.59 -10.56 -46.83
CA ALA A 920 13.35 -11.19 -48.12
C ALA A 920 14.42 -10.79 -49.17
N LEU A 921 14.98 -9.58 -49.09
CA LEU A 921 16.01 -9.13 -50.02
C LEU A 921 17.43 -9.62 -49.67
N THR A 922 17.68 -9.96 -48.41
CA THR A 922 19.04 -10.30 -47.91
C THR A 922 19.18 -11.75 -47.43
N GLY A 923 18.08 -12.46 -47.19
CA GLY A 923 18.06 -13.81 -46.63
C GLY A 923 17.75 -14.91 -47.64
N ASP A 924 17.77 -16.16 -47.16
CA ASP A 924 17.69 -17.36 -48.01
C ASP A 924 16.25 -17.80 -48.37
N ASP A 925 15.22 -17.25 -47.73
CA ASP A 925 13.79 -17.61 -47.96
C ASP A 925 12.91 -16.39 -48.27
N PRO A 926 13.03 -15.80 -49.48
CA PRO A 926 12.23 -14.66 -49.88
C PRO A 926 10.73 -14.99 -50.01
N ALA A 927 10.38 -16.20 -50.44
CA ALA A 927 8.99 -16.60 -50.67
C ALA A 927 8.21 -16.80 -49.36
N GLY A 928 8.80 -17.50 -48.38
CA GLY A 928 8.19 -17.65 -47.05
C GLY A 928 8.03 -16.31 -46.36
N THR A 929 9.06 -15.46 -46.42
CA THR A 929 9.04 -14.11 -45.82
C THR A 929 7.97 -13.21 -46.46
N ALA A 930 7.81 -13.25 -47.79
CA ALA A 930 6.75 -12.51 -48.48
C ALA A 930 5.34 -12.95 -48.05
N ALA A 931 5.11 -14.26 -47.90
CA ALA A 931 3.84 -14.80 -47.43
C ALA A 931 3.52 -14.37 -45.98
N GLU A 932 4.52 -14.36 -45.09
CA GLU A 932 4.38 -13.84 -43.71
C GLU A 932 4.01 -12.35 -43.71
N ALA A 933 4.66 -11.55 -44.56
CA ALA A 933 4.39 -10.12 -44.68
C ALA A 933 2.94 -9.85 -45.17
N GLU A 934 2.45 -10.62 -46.15
CA GLU A 934 1.07 -10.51 -46.62
C GLU A 934 0.04 -10.84 -45.54
N GLN A 935 0.27 -11.90 -44.76
CA GLN A 935 -0.60 -12.27 -43.66
C GLN A 935 -0.66 -11.17 -42.60
N LEU A 936 0.50 -10.60 -42.24
CA LEU A 936 0.55 -9.49 -41.29
C LEU A 936 -0.18 -8.26 -41.83
N LEU A 937 0.05 -7.89 -43.10
CA LEU A 937 -0.60 -6.75 -43.75
C LEU A 937 -2.13 -6.92 -43.75
N ALA A 938 -2.63 -8.09 -44.16
CA ALA A 938 -4.06 -8.39 -44.19
C ALA A 938 -4.70 -8.40 -42.80
N ALA A 939 -3.97 -8.87 -41.77
CA ALA A 939 -4.47 -8.91 -40.40
C ALA A 939 -4.47 -7.53 -39.71
N THR A 940 -3.76 -6.52 -40.23
CA THR A 940 -3.48 -5.28 -39.48
C THR A 940 -3.80 -3.99 -40.20
N LEU A 941 -3.63 -3.93 -41.53
CA LEU A 941 -3.77 -2.68 -42.30
C LEU A 941 -5.00 -2.63 -43.20
N THR A 942 -5.68 -3.75 -43.49
CA THR A 942 -6.80 -3.76 -44.45
C THR A 942 -8.19 -3.65 -43.83
N ASP A 943 -8.38 -4.11 -42.59
CA ASP A 943 -9.68 -4.05 -41.91
C ASP A 943 -9.52 -3.78 -40.39
N PRO A 944 -9.81 -2.56 -39.90
CA PRO A 944 -10.13 -1.37 -40.71
C PRO A 944 -8.91 -0.93 -41.55
N PRO A 945 -9.13 -0.24 -42.69
CA PRO A 945 -8.05 0.26 -43.53
C PRO A 945 -7.18 1.28 -42.78
N ARG A 946 -5.86 1.15 -42.88
CA ARG A 946 -4.89 2.03 -42.21
C ARG A 946 -3.89 2.64 -43.18
N TRP A 947 -3.19 3.66 -42.72
CA TRP A 947 -2.09 4.27 -43.45
C TRP A 947 -1.06 3.23 -43.92
N GLY A 948 -0.59 3.36 -45.16
CA GLY A 948 0.52 2.58 -45.72
C GLY A 948 0.14 1.33 -46.52
N ILE A 949 -1.15 0.99 -46.69
CA ILE A 949 -1.58 -0.21 -47.45
C ILE A 949 -0.96 -0.24 -48.85
N ALA A 950 -1.02 0.84 -49.62
CA ALA A 950 -0.51 0.87 -50.99
C ALA A 950 1.02 0.65 -51.01
N TYR A 951 1.73 1.39 -50.16
CA TYR A 951 3.19 1.30 -50.03
C TYR A 951 3.68 -0.11 -49.67
N HIS A 952 3.08 -0.73 -48.65
CA HIS A 952 3.54 -2.04 -48.17
C HIS A 952 3.14 -3.17 -49.13
N ASN A 953 2.05 -3.05 -49.89
CA ASN A 953 1.79 -3.96 -51.01
C ASN A 953 2.86 -3.83 -52.11
N GLY A 954 3.38 -2.62 -52.35
CA GLY A 954 4.56 -2.41 -53.19
C GLY A 954 5.80 -3.14 -52.66
N LEU A 955 6.11 -3.01 -51.36
CA LEU A 955 7.23 -3.75 -50.75
C LEU A 955 7.05 -5.27 -50.88
N VAL A 956 5.84 -5.80 -50.64
CA VAL A 956 5.52 -7.23 -50.85
C VAL A 956 5.78 -7.64 -52.31
N ALA A 957 5.43 -6.80 -53.30
CA ALA A 957 5.75 -7.10 -54.69
C ALA A 957 7.25 -7.19 -54.95
N GLU A 958 8.06 -6.33 -54.30
CA GLU A 958 9.52 -6.40 -54.37
C GLU A 958 10.08 -7.68 -53.75
N MET A 959 9.48 -8.18 -52.65
CA MET A 959 9.84 -9.48 -52.06
C MET A 959 9.51 -10.64 -53.01
N TRP A 960 8.35 -10.61 -53.68
CA TRP A 960 7.99 -11.64 -54.66
C TRP A 960 8.88 -11.62 -55.91
N LEU A 961 9.34 -10.44 -56.33
CA LEU A 961 10.35 -10.31 -57.38
C LEU A 961 11.68 -10.95 -56.96
N ALA A 962 12.13 -10.73 -55.72
CA ALA A 962 13.32 -11.40 -55.17
C ALA A 962 13.16 -12.92 -55.08
N ALA A 963 11.93 -13.41 -54.86
CA ALA A 963 11.59 -14.82 -54.91
C ALA A 963 11.47 -15.41 -56.34
N GLY A 964 11.65 -14.60 -57.39
CA GLY A 964 11.47 -15.04 -58.78
C GLY A 964 10.02 -15.37 -59.16
N ARG A 965 9.03 -14.68 -58.54
CA ARG A 965 7.60 -14.93 -58.72
C ARG A 965 6.87 -13.68 -59.27
N PRO A 966 7.05 -13.35 -60.57
CA PRO A 966 6.48 -12.13 -61.15
C PRO A 966 4.94 -12.06 -61.10
N ASP A 967 4.23 -13.18 -61.21
CA ASP A 967 2.75 -13.21 -61.12
C ASP A 967 2.24 -12.84 -59.71
N ALA A 968 2.94 -13.30 -58.67
CA ALA A 968 2.62 -12.96 -57.29
C ALA A 968 2.94 -11.47 -57.01
N ALA A 969 4.05 -10.97 -57.56
CA ALA A 969 4.39 -9.56 -57.52
C ALA A 969 3.33 -8.69 -58.23
N ALA A 970 2.87 -9.09 -59.42
CA ALA A 970 1.78 -8.41 -60.14
C ALA A 970 0.49 -8.35 -59.30
N THR A 971 0.13 -9.47 -58.66
CA THR A 971 -1.04 -9.55 -57.77
C THR A 971 -0.93 -8.62 -56.55
N ALA A 972 0.28 -8.49 -55.98
CA ALA A 972 0.56 -7.52 -54.92
C ALA A 972 0.44 -6.07 -55.43
N LEU A 973 0.94 -5.75 -56.62
CA LEU A 973 0.77 -4.41 -57.22
C LEU A 973 -0.68 -4.10 -57.57
N ASP A 974 -1.49 -5.08 -57.98
CA ASP A 974 -2.93 -4.88 -58.20
C ASP A 974 -3.65 -4.51 -56.89
N ARG A 975 -3.22 -5.08 -55.75
CA ARG A 975 -3.70 -4.67 -54.42
C ARG A 975 -3.25 -3.25 -54.08
N ALA A 976 -2.01 -2.89 -54.42
CA ALA A 976 -1.48 -1.54 -54.21
C ALA A 976 -2.27 -0.49 -55.01
N ASP A 977 -2.57 -0.75 -56.29
CA ASP A 977 -3.33 0.14 -57.16
C ASP A 977 -4.77 0.32 -56.66
N ARG A 978 -5.44 -0.77 -56.27
CA ARG A 978 -6.77 -0.68 -55.63
C ARG A 978 -6.74 0.17 -54.36
N ALA A 979 -5.69 0.04 -53.55
CA ALA A 979 -5.54 0.88 -52.35
C ALA A 979 -5.30 2.36 -52.69
N LEU A 980 -4.52 2.66 -53.74
CA LEU A 980 -4.32 4.03 -54.23
C LEU A 980 -5.61 4.70 -54.70
N GLU A 981 -6.46 3.94 -55.39
CA GLU A 981 -7.77 4.39 -55.87
C GLU A 981 -8.76 4.57 -54.73
N ALA A 982 -8.83 3.60 -53.81
CA ALA A 982 -9.80 3.62 -52.72
C ALA A 982 -9.45 4.63 -51.60
N HIS A 983 -8.16 4.83 -51.31
CA HIS A 983 -7.73 5.51 -50.09
C HIS A 983 -6.75 6.68 -50.29
N GLY A 984 -6.29 6.99 -51.51
CA GLY A 984 -5.24 7.99 -51.69
C GLY A 984 -3.85 7.40 -51.43
N GLN A 985 -2.96 8.08 -50.69
CA GLN A 985 -1.56 7.64 -50.46
C GLN A 985 -0.65 7.69 -51.71
N ARG A 986 -0.82 8.74 -52.52
CA ARG A 986 -0.13 8.94 -53.80
C ARG A 986 1.38 9.16 -53.67
N TYR A 987 1.90 9.38 -52.45
CA TYR A 987 3.35 9.38 -52.19
C TYR A 987 4.03 8.09 -52.66
N ALA A 988 3.33 6.94 -52.67
CA ALA A 988 3.89 5.65 -53.05
C ALA A 988 3.86 5.38 -54.57
N GLU A 989 3.18 6.23 -55.36
CA GLU A 989 2.87 5.93 -56.77
C GLU A 989 4.14 5.81 -57.64
N GLY A 990 5.16 6.63 -57.38
CA GLY A 990 6.44 6.55 -58.09
C GLY A 990 7.13 5.20 -57.92
N LEU A 991 7.12 4.64 -56.70
CA LEU A 991 7.68 3.32 -56.41
C LEU A 991 6.86 2.20 -57.07
N ILE A 992 5.52 2.26 -56.99
CA ILE A 992 4.63 1.26 -57.58
C ILE A 992 4.82 1.18 -59.10
N ARG A 993 4.96 2.33 -59.78
CA ARG A 993 5.26 2.40 -61.22
C ARG A 993 6.61 1.77 -61.56
N LEU A 994 7.65 2.05 -60.76
CA LEU A 994 8.96 1.41 -60.93
C LEU A 994 8.88 -0.12 -60.76
N LEU A 995 8.14 -0.59 -59.74
CA LEU A 995 7.98 -2.03 -59.50
C LEU A 995 7.18 -2.72 -60.61
N ARG A 996 6.19 -2.06 -61.22
CA ARG A 996 5.52 -2.56 -62.45
C ARG A 996 6.53 -2.79 -63.58
N ALA A 997 7.43 -1.83 -63.82
CA ALA A 997 8.47 -1.99 -64.84
C ALA A 997 9.40 -3.19 -64.53
N ARG A 998 9.74 -3.43 -63.25
CA ARG A 998 10.51 -4.60 -62.82
C ARG A 998 9.74 -5.92 -62.98
N VAL A 999 8.42 -5.92 -62.77
CA VAL A 999 7.56 -7.08 -63.06
C VAL A 999 7.57 -7.43 -64.55
N LEU A 1000 7.46 -6.43 -65.44
CA LEU A 1000 7.56 -6.66 -66.89
C LEU A 1000 8.91 -7.30 -67.26
N HIS A 1001 10.01 -6.82 -66.66
CA HIS A 1001 11.32 -7.40 -66.86
C HIS A 1001 11.40 -8.86 -66.39
N ALA A 1002 10.92 -9.14 -65.17
CA ALA A 1002 10.92 -10.49 -64.61
C ALA A 1002 9.98 -11.45 -65.35
N ALA A 1003 8.92 -10.94 -66.00
CA ALA A 1003 8.01 -11.70 -66.84
C ALA A 1003 8.57 -11.97 -68.25
N GLY A 1004 9.73 -11.42 -68.61
CA GLY A 1004 10.38 -11.65 -69.91
C GLY A 1004 9.88 -10.76 -71.04
N GLU A 1005 9.27 -9.61 -70.74
CA GLU A 1005 8.89 -8.62 -71.75
C GLU A 1005 10.10 -8.00 -72.46
N SER A 1006 9.87 -7.38 -73.63
CA SER A 1006 10.96 -6.79 -74.42
C SER A 1006 11.66 -5.65 -73.67
N LEU A 1007 12.98 -5.53 -73.83
CA LEU A 1007 13.76 -4.47 -73.18
C LEU A 1007 13.27 -3.06 -73.55
N ASP A 1008 12.73 -2.86 -74.75
CA ASP A 1008 12.14 -1.58 -75.16
C ASP A 1008 10.90 -1.22 -74.34
N VAL A 1009 10.02 -2.21 -74.09
CA VAL A 1009 8.83 -2.03 -73.25
C VAL A 1009 9.23 -1.76 -71.80
N VAL A 1010 10.19 -2.52 -71.27
CA VAL A 1010 10.69 -2.34 -69.90
C VAL A 1010 11.35 -0.97 -69.74
N ARG A 1011 12.18 -0.53 -70.69
CA ARG A 1011 12.82 0.79 -70.67
C ARG A 1011 11.79 1.90 -70.71
N ALA A 1012 10.82 1.84 -71.63
CA ALA A 1012 9.77 2.83 -71.73
C ALA A 1012 8.97 2.96 -70.42
N ALA A 1013 8.59 1.83 -69.81
CA ALA A 1013 7.89 1.82 -68.53
C ALA A 1013 8.76 2.39 -67.39
N THR A 1014 10.07 2.12 -67.39
CA THR A 1014 11.00 2.64 -66.38
C THR A 1014 11.25 4.14 -66.55
N GLU A 1015 11.36 4.62 -67.79
CA GLU A 1015 11.46 6.06 -68.10
C GLU A 1015 10.19 6.80 -67.69
N GLU A 1016 9.01 6.24 -67.94
CA GLU A 1016 7.75 6.81 -67.47
C GLU A 1016 7.72 6.90 -65.93
N ALA A 1017 8.16 5.85 -65.22
CA ALA A 1017 8.25 5.87 -63.76
C ALA A 1017 9.25 6.93 -63.23
N ARG A 1018 10.40 7.10 -63.90
CA ARG A 1018 11.39 8.14 -63.59
C ARG A 1018 10.80 9.53 -63.78
N ASP A 1019 10.22 9.79 -64.94
CA ASP A 1019 9.72 11.12 -65.32
C ASP A 1019 8.52 11.51 -64.47
N TRP A 1020 7.63 10.55 -64.15
CA TRP A 1020 6.56 10.75 -63.19
C TRP A 1020 7.08 11.14 -61.80
N SER A 1021 8.06 10.40 -61.28
CA SER A 1021 8.65 10.66 -59.96
C SER A 1021 9.36 12.02 -59.92
N ALA A 1022 10.11 12.36 -60.99
CA ALA A 1022 10.77 13.65 -61.12
C ALA A 1022 9.76 14.81 -61.22
N GLY A 1023 8.67 14.66 -61.96
CA GLY A 1023 7.61 15.67 -62.08
C GLY A 1023 6.88 15.96 -60.76
N ARG A 1024 6.91 15.02 -59.80
CA ARG A 1024 6.40 15.19 -58.44
C ARG A 1024 7.47 15.60 -57.41
N ALA A 1025 8.70 15.83 -57.86
CA ALA A 1025 9.89 16.04 -57.01
C ALA A 1025 10.13 14.90 -55.99
N THR A 1026 9.74 13.68 -56.35
CA THR A 1026 10.07 12.46 -55.59
C THR A 1026 11.40 11.90 -56.10
N HIS A 1027 12.47 12.70 -55.96
CA HIS A 1027 13.76 12.43 -56.57
C HIS A 1027 14.40 11.11 -56.11
N LEU A 1028 14.05 10.63 -54.92
CA LEU A 1028 14.50 9.32 -54.45
C LEU A 1028 14.01 8.17 -55.36
N PHE A 1029 12.73 8.14 -55.75
CA PHE A 1029 12.22 7.11 -56.67
C PHE A 1029 12.70 7.31 -58.11
N ALA A 1030 12.89 8.57 -58.54
CA ALA A 1030 13.50 8.86 -59.84
C ALA A 1030 14.93 8.27 -59.93
N ARG A 1031 15.75 8.42 -58.89
CA ARG A 1031 17.09 7.81 -58.82
C ARG A 1031 17.06 6.29 -58.78
N ARG A 1032 16.08 5.67 -58.10
CA ARG A 1032 15.89 4.20 -58.15
C ARG A 1032 15.56 3.74 -59.57
N ALA A 1033 14.69 4.45 -60.29
CA ALA A 1033 14.38 4.16 -61.69
C ALA A 1033 15.60 4.35 -62.61
N GLU A 1034 16.41 5.39 -62.40
CA GLU A 1034 17.67 5.57 -63.12
C GLU A 1034 18.67 4.46 -62.85
N SER A 1035 18.74 3.95 -61.62
CA SER A 1035 19.58 2.78 -61.30
C SER A 1035 19.13 1.56 -62.10
N PHE A 1036 17.83 1.28 -62.12
CA PHE A 1036 17.30 0.16 -62.90
C PHE A 1036 17.53 0.34 -64.41
N LEU A 1037 17.39 1.55 -64.95
CA LEU A 1037 17.76 1.84 -66.35
C LEU A 1037 19.23 1.56 -66.66
N ARG A 1038 20.15 1.72 -65.69
CA ARG A 1038 21.56 1.36 -65.85
C ARG A 1038 21.78 -0.15 -65.82
N GLU A 1039 21.00 -0.89 -65.04
CA GLU A 1039 21.02 -2.37 -64.97
C GLU A 1039 20.49 -3.03 -66.25
N LEU A 1040 19.60 -2.35 -66.98
CA LEU A 1040 19.03 -2.80 -68.27
C LEU A 1040 19.92 -2.52 -69.50
N ARG A 1041 21.12 -1.94 -69.29
CA ARG A 1041 22.14 -1.70 -70.32
C ARG A 1041 23.10 -2.87 -70.38
#